data_AF-G3V9H8-F1
#
_entry.id   AF-G3V9H8-F1
#
_cell.length_a   1.000
_cell.length_b   1.000
_cell.length_c   1.000
_cell.angle_alpha   90.00
_cell.angle_beta   90.00
_cell.angle_gamma   90.00
#
_symmetry.space_group_name_H-M   'P 1'
#
loop_
_entity.id
_entity.type
_entity.pdbx_description
1 polymer ?
#
loop_
_entity_poly.entity_id
_entity_poly.type
_entity_poly.pdbx_seq_one_letter_code
_entity_poly.pdbx_strand_id
1 'polypeptide(L)'
;MAKARSGAAGLGLKLFLLLPLLGEAPLGLYFSRDAYWERLYVDQPAGTPLLYVHALRDAPGEVPSFRLGQYLYGVYRTRLHENDWIHIDSGTGLLYLNQSLDHSSWEQLSIRNGGFPLLTVFLQVFLGSTAQREGECHWPGCARVYFSFINDTFPNCSSFKARDLCTPETGVSFRIRENRPPGTFYQFRMLPVQFLCPNISVKYKLLEGDGLPFRCDPDCLEVSTRWALDRELQEKYVLEAECAVAGPGANKEKVAVSFPVTVYDEDDSPPTFSGGVGTASAVVEFKRKEGTVVATLQVFDADVVPASGELVRRYTSTLLSGDSWAQQTFRVEHTPNETLVQSNNNSVRATMHNYKLVLNRSLSISESRVLQLVVLVNDSDFQGPGSGVLFLHFNVSVLPVTLNLPMAYSFPVNRRARRYAQIGKVCVENCQEFSGVSIQYKLQPSSTNCSALGVVTSTEDTSGTLYVNDTEALRRPECTELQYTVVATDRQTRRQTQASLVVTVEGTYIAEEVGCPKSCAVNKRRPECEECGGLGSPTGRCEWRQGDGKGITRNFSTCSPSTRTCPDGHCDALESRDINICPQDCLRGPIVGGHERGERQGIKAGYGICNCFPDEKKCFCEPEDSQGPLCDELCRTVITAAVLFSFIISVLLSTFCIHRYHKHAHKPPIASAEMTFCRPAQGFPISYSSSGTRRPSLDSMENQVSVDSFKIPEDPKWEFPRKNLVLGKTLGEGEFGKVVKATAFRLKGRAGYTTVAVKMLKENASQSELRDLLSEFNLLKQVNHPHVIKLYGACSQDGPLLLIVEYAKYGSLRGFLRDSRKIGPAYVSSGGSRNSSSLDHPDERVLTMGDLISFAWQISRGMQYLAEMKLVHRDLAARNILVAEGRKMKISDFGLSRDVYEEDSYVKKSKGRIPVKWMAIESLFDHIYTTQSDVWSFGVLLWEIVTLGGNPYPGIPPERLFNLLKTGHRMERPDNCSEEMYRLMLQCWKQEPDKRPVFADISKDLEKMMVKSRDYLDLAASTPSDSLLYDDGLSEEETPLVDCNSAPLPRSLPSTWIENKLYGMSDPNWPGESPVPLTRADGTSTGFPRYANDSVYANWMVSPSAAKLMDTFDS
;
A
#
# COMPACT_ATOMS: atom_id res chain seq x y z
N MET A 1 40.39 -38.14 31.67
CA MET A 1 41.82 -38.11 32.04
C MET A 1 42.03 -36.91 32.97
N ALA A 2 42.60 -37.16 34.17
CA ALA A 2 43.15 -36.28 35.24
C ALA A 2 42.50 -34.87 35.47
N LYS A 3 41.84 -34.46 36.57
CA LYS A 3 41.84 -34.66 38.05
C LYS A 3 42.90 -33.84 38.85
N ALA A 4 42.50 -32.69 39.43
CA ALA A 4 43.05 -32.04 40.65
C ALA A 4 42.09 -30.89 41.10
N ARG A 5 41.18 -31.07 42.06
CA ARG A 5 41.26 -30.91 43.54
C ARG A 5 41.60 -29.50 44.09
N SER A 6 40.54 -28.82 44.51
CA SER A 6 40.30 -28.07 45.77
C SER A 6 41.41 -27.23 46.42
N GLY A 7 41.11 -25.97 46.71
CA GLY A 7 41.73 -25.25 47.83
C GLY A 7 41.59 -23.73 47.78
N ALA A 8 40.75 -23.20 48.69
CA ALA A 8 40.89 -21.92 49.39
C ALA A 8 40.62 -20.57 48.67
N ALA A 9 39.67 -19.85 49.28
CA ALA A 9 39.70 -18.42 49.59
C ALA A 9 39.59 -17.39 48.45
N GLY A 10 38.36 -16.90 48.26
CA GLY A 10 38.03 -15.48 48.38
C GLY A 10 38.81 -14.47 47.53
N LEU A 11 38.40 -14.31 46.26
CA LEU A 11 38.46 -13.04 45.53
C LEU A 11 37.42 -13.11 44.41
N GLY A 12 36.24 -12.52 44.68
CA GLY A 12 35.16 -12.43 43.72
C GLY A 12 35.54 -11.47 42.59
N LEU A 13 35.78 -12.00 41.39
CA LEU A 13 35.88 -11.22 40.16
C LEU A 13 34.49 -10.66 39.83
N LYS A 14 34.26 -9.40 40.22
CA LYS A 14 33.19 -8.56 39.66
C LYS A 14 33.57 -8.20 38.22
N LEU A 15 33.08 -8.97 37.26
CA LEU A 15 33.06 -8.56 35.85
C LEU A 15 31.84 -7.63 35.70
N PHE A 16 32.12 -6.35 35.50
CA PHE A 16 31.15 -5.30 35.25
C PHE A 16 30.37 -5.56 33.95
N LEU A 17 29.19 -6.16 34.08
CA LEU A 17 28.06 -6.01 33.16
C LEU A 17 27.19 -4.89 33.76
N LEU A 18 27.33 -3.68 33.22
CA LEU A 18 26.51 -2.52 33.55
C LEU A 18 25.67 -2.14 32.33
N LEU A 19 24.38 -1.93 32.60
CA LEU A 19 23.24 -1.51 31.76
C LEU A 19 22.48 -2.61 30.96
N PRO A 20 21.13 -2.58 31.00
CA PRO A 20 20.26 -2.04 32.06
C PRO A 20 19.10 -2.99 32.42
N LEU A 21 19.03 -3.40 33.69
CA LEU A 21 17.81 -3.91 34.34
C LEU A 21 17.17 -2.73 35.09
N LEU A 22 16.30 -2.00 34.42
CA LEU A 22 15.27 -1.18 35.06
C LEU A 22 13.94 -1.89 34.77
N GLY A 23 13.70 -2.99 35.49
CA GLY A 23 12.34 -3.44 35.70
C GLY A 23 11.68 -2.46 36.65
N GLU A 24 10.73 -1.68 36.16
CA GLU A 24 9.84 -0.90 37.01
C GLU A 24 9.12 -1.90 37.92
N ALA A 25 9.40 -1.85 39.23
CA ALA A 25 8.53 -2.50 40.20
C ALA A 25 7.11 -1.99 39.95
N PRO A 26 6.09 -2.88 39.90
CA PRO A 26 4.72 -2.45 39.64
C PRO A 26 4.39 -1.41 40.71
N LEU A 27 4.18 -0.18 40.25
CA LEU A 27 3.54 0.84 41.06
C LEU A 27 2.16 0.26 41.31
N GLY A 28 1.92 -0.33 42.48
CA GLY A 28 0.64 -0.97 42.80
C GLY A 28 -0.55 0.00 42.81
N LEU A 29 -0.34 1.25 42.41
CA LEU A 29 -1.37 2.24 42.20
C LEU A 29 -1.32 2.69 40.75
N TYR A 30 -2.49 2.86 40.13
CA TYR A 30 -2.60 3.41 38.78
C TYR A 30 -3.65 4.50 38.72
N PHE A 31 -3.36 5.56 37.99
CA PHE A 31 -4.38 6.58 37.72
C PHE A 31 -5.50 6.00 36.86
N SER A 32 -6.74 6.37 37.16
CA SER A 32 -7.91 5.98 36.35
C SER A 32 -7.88 6.58 34.94
N ARG A 33 -7.08 7.63 34.74
CA ARG A 33 -6.90 8.39 33.49
C ARG A 33 -5.45 8.85 33.36
N ASP A 34 -4.98 9.04 32.14
CA ASP A 34 -3.68 9.65 31.85
C ASP A 34 -3.74 11.18 31.73
N ALA A 35 -4.90 11.73 31.38
CA ALA A 35 -5.13 13.16 31.21
C ALA A 35 -6.41 13.67 31.91
N TYR A 36 -6.26 14.73 32.71
CA TYR A 36 -7.33 15.49 33.37
C TYR A 36 -7.39 16.91 32.80
N TRP A 37 -8.54 17.58 32.88
CA TRP A 37 -8.77 18.90 32.28
C TRP A 37 -9.55 19.82 33.22
N GLU A 38 -9.16 21.09 33.31
CA GLU A 38 -9.87 22.15 34.05
C GLU A 38 -9.75 23.51 33.37
N ARG A 39 -10.66 24.43 33.67
CA ARG A 39 -10.61 25.84 33.24
C ARG A 39 -10.24 26.76 34.39
N LEU A 40 -9.32 27.68 34.12
CA LEU A 40 -8.93 28.73 35.06
C LEU A 40 -9.34 30.10 34.49
N TYR A 41 -9.86 30.96 35.35
CA TYR A 41 -10.29 32.32 35.02
C TYR A 41 -9.46 33.34 35.79
N VAL A 42 -9.41 34.58 35.29
CA VAL A 42 -8.73 35.67 35.98
C VAL A 42 -9.49 36.05 37.26
N ASP A 43 -8.76 36.42 38.30
CA ASP A 43 -9.26 36.82 39.62
C ASP A 43 -10.06 35.74 40.37
N GLN A 44 -9.87 34.46 40.01
CA GLN A 44 -10.39 33.36 40.83
C GLN A 44 -9.78 33.42 42.23
N PRO A 45 -10.59 33.35 43.30
CA PRO A 45 -10.11 33.54 44.66
C PRO A 45 -9.25 32.36 45.12
N ALA A 46 -8.27 32.66 45.98
CA ALA A 46 -7.52 31.63 46.69
C ALA A 46 -8.47 30.74 47.52
N GLY A 47 -8.15 29.45 47.60
CA GLY A 47 -8.97 28.42 48.21
C GLY A 47 -10.00 27.77 47.27
N THR A 48 -10.10 28.21 46.00
CA THR A 48 -11.03 27.61 45.04
C THR A 48 -10.63 26.16 44.73
N PRO A 49 -11.50 25.16 44.98
CA PRO A 49 -11.25 23.78 44.59
C PRO A 49 -11.39 23.61 43.07
N LEU A 50 -10.47 22.88 42.46
CA LEU A 50 -10.38 22.67 41.01
C LEU A 50 -10.96 21.31 40.62
N LEU A 51 -10.21 20.23 40.81
CA LEU A 51 -10.65 18.87 40.46
C LEU A 51 -10.07 17.81 41.38
N TYR A 52 -10.66 16.61 41.34
CA TYR A 52 -10.11 15.41 41.97
C TYR A 52 -9.36 14.54 40.94
N VAL A 53 -8.14 14.13 41.27
CA VAL A 53 -7.48 13.00 40.62
C VAL A 53 -7.79 11.71 41.38
N HIS A 54 -7.91 10.60 40.65
CA HIS A 54 -8.24 9.30 41.24
C HIS A 54 -7.19 8.28 40.86
N ALA A 55 -6.77 7.49 41.85
CA ALA A 55 -5.90 6.35 41.67
C ALA A 55 -6.56 5.10 42.23
N LEU A 56 -6.63 4.07 41.40
CA LEU A 56 -7.07 2.74 41.78
C LEU A 56 -5.86 1.95 42.29
N ARG A 57 -6.15 0.92 43.10
CA ARG A 57 -5.15 0.09 43.77
C ARG A 57 -5.09 -1.29 43.13
N ASP A 58 -3.89 -1.86 43.11
CA ASP A 58 -3.64 -3.21 42.64
C ASP A 58 -3.72 -4.21 43.78
N ALA A 59 -3.44 -3.80 45.03
CA ALA A 59 -3.50 -4.63 46.22
C ALA A 59 -4.34 -4.03 47.38
N PRO A 60 -5.04 -4.86 48.18
CA PRO A 60 -5.72 -4.41 49.38
C PRO A 60 -4.70 -3.97 50.44
N GLY A 61 -4.58 -2.67 50.67
CA GLY A 61 -3.67 -2.07 51.68
C GLY A 61 -2.92 -0.84 51.18
N GLU A 62 -2.88 -0.64 49.87
CA GLU A 62 -2.25 0.53 49.28
C GLU A 62 -3.12 1.77 49.46
N VAL A 63 -2.48 2.86 49.86
CA VAL A 63 -3.12 4.16 50.05
C VAL A 63 -2.52 5.11 49.02
N PRO A 64 -3.33 5.70 48.13
CA PRO A 64 -2.82 6.64 47.15
C PRO A 64 -2.28 7.88 47.86
N SER A 65 -1.08 8.29 47.46
CA SER A 65 -0.47 9.55 47.86
C SER A 65 -0.09 10.31 46.62
N PHE A 66 -0.58 11.54 46.50
CA PHE A 66 -0.40 12.36 45.32
C PHE A 66 0.66 13.43 45.55
N ARG A 67 1.57 13.58 44.59
CA ARG A 67 2.54 14.67 44.56
C ARG A 67 2.48 15.39 43.23
N LEU A 68 2.52 16.71 43.29
CA LEU A 68 2.53 17.55 42.12
C LEU A 68 3.96 17.80 41.65
N GLY A 69 4.18 17.80 40.34
CA GLY A 69 5.45 18.21 39.73
C GLY A 69 5.73 19.69 39.99
N GLN A 70 7.00 20.06 40.08
CA GLN A 70 7.39 21.42 40.52
C GLN A 70 7.14 22.49 39.46
N TYR A 71 6.99 22.11 38.19
CA TYR A 71 6.92 23.05 37.07
C TYR A 71 5.57 23.05 36.38
N LEU A 72 5.08 24.25 36.06
CA LEU A 72 4.04 24.45 35.06
C LEU A 72 4.65 24.24 33.67
N TYR A 73 4.13 23.26 32.95
CA TYR A 73 4.55 22.97 31.59
C TYR A 73 3.61 23.64 30.59
N GLY A 74 4.17 24.35 29.62
CA GLY A 74 3.46 24.84 28.45
C GLY A 74 3.47 23.80 27.33
N VAL A 75 3.35 24.29 26.11
CA VAL A 75 3.36 23.44 24.91
C VAL A 75 4.77 22.79 24.75
N TYR A 76 4.86 21.53 24.29
CA TYR A 76 6.07 20.66 24.24
C TYR A 76 6.83 20.36 25.51
N ARG A 77 6.15 20.23 26.65
CA ARG A 77 6.87 20.02 27.92
C ARG A 77 7.85 21.18 28.20
N THR A 78 7.58 22.39 27.67
CA THR A 78 8.37 23.59 27.97
C THR A 78 8.09 24.02 29.40
N ARG A 79 9.11 24.08 30.27
CA ARG A 79 8.94 24.58 31.64
C ARG A 79 8.73 26.10 31.61
N LEU A 80 7.57 26.56 32.06
CA LEU A 80 7.20 27.98 32.09
C LEU A 80 7.66 28.63 33.40
N HIS A 81 7.18 28.10 34.50
CA HIS A 81 7.45 28.62 35.85
C HIS A 81 7.41 27.47 36.85
N GLU A 82 8.01 27.69 38.02
CA GLU A 82 7.71 26.86 39.18
C GLU A 82 6.24 27.05 39.55
N ASN A 83 5.59 26.01 40.05
CA ASN A 83 4.17 26.09 40.34
C ASN A 83 3.90 26.70 41.72
N ASP A 84 3.55 27.99 41.73
CA ASP A 84 3.25 28.74 42.96
C ASP A 84 1.75 28.86 43.27
N TRP A 85 0.88 28.53 42.30
CA TRP A 85 -0.56 28.83 42.37
C TRP A 85 -1.42 27.62 42.71
N ILE A 86 -1.09 26.42 42.21
CA ILE A 86 -1.96 25.24 42.35
C ILE A 86 -1.35 24.28 43.37
N HIS A 87 -2.09 23.91 44.40
CA HIS A 87 -1.66 22.90 45.35
C HIS A 87 -2.52 21.64 45.22
N ILE A 88 -2.01 20.53 45.75
CA ILE A 88 -2.73 19.26 45.80
C ILE A 88 -2.80 18.78 47.25
N ASP A 89 -3.98 18.34 47.69
CA ASP A 89 -4.10 17.58 48.93
C ASP A 89 -3.57 16.16 48.70
N SER A 90 -2.49 15.82 49.40
CA SER A 90 -1.78 14.55 49.18
C SER A 90 -2.59 13.30 49.49
N GLY A 91 -3.67 13.41 50.29
CA GLY A 91 -4.51 12.28 50.69
C GLY A 91 -5.76 12.14 49.82
N THR A 92 -6.46 13.23 49.53
CA THR A 92 -7.71 13.20 48.75
C THR A 92 -7.48 13.35 47.25
N GLY A 93 -6.30 13.81 46.82
CA GLY A 93 -6.03 14.12 45.41
C GLY A 93 -6.79 15.36 44.92
N LEU A 94 -7.20 16.26 45.82
CA LEU A 94 -7.88 17.50 45.47
C LEU A 94 -6.88 18.55 45.01
N LEU A 95 -6.97 19.00 43.77
CA LEU A 95 -6.25 20.19 43.31
C LEU A 95 -7.05 21.44 43.67
N TYR A 96 -6.39 22.48 44.17
CA TYR A 96 -7.01 23.74 44.55
C TYR A 96 -6.06 24.93 44.30
N LEU A 97 -6.62 26.13 44.15
CA LEU A 97 -5.84 27.35 44.04
C LEU A 97 -5.35 27.79 45.43
N ASN A 98 -4.04 27.83 45.63
CA ASN A 98 -3.40 28.39 46.83
C ASN A 98 -3.36 29.92 46.79
N GLN A 99 -3.20 30.49 45.59
CA GLN A 99 -3.17 31.93 45.36
C GLN A 99 -4.12 32.31 44.22
N SER A 100 -4.61 33.55 44.24
CA SER A 100 -5.41 34.08 43.13
C SER A 100 -4.57 34.30 41.89
N LEU A 101 -5.16 34.10 40.71
CA LEU A 101 -4.52 34.34 39.42
C LEU A 101 -4.86 35.75 38.95
N ASP A 102 -3.94 36.70 39.17
CA ASP A 102 -4.09 38.05 38.65
C ASP A 102 -3.62 38.14 37.18
N HIS A 103 -4.02 39.21 36.51
CA HIS A 103 -3.56 39.47 35.13
C HIS A 103 -2.03 39.53 35.02
N SER A 104 -1.31 39.96 36.07
CA SER A 104 0.14 40.06 36.04
C SER A 104 0.83 38.68 35.99
N SER A 105 0.33 37.71 36.74
CA SER A 105 0.78 36.31 36.69
C SER A 105 0.54 35.68 35.32
N TRP A 106 -0.62 35.97 34.72
CA TRP A 106 -0.97 35.47 33.38
C TRP A 106 -0.02 36.02 32.30
N GLU A 107 0.23 37.33 32.30
CA GLU A 107 1.18 37.96 31.38
C GLU A 107 2.59 37.38 31.55
N GLN A 108 3.05 37.13 32.79
CA GLN A 108 4.34 36.50 33.04
C GLN A 108 4.46 35.09 32.46
N LEU A 109 3.45 34.25 32.64
CA LEU A 109 3.42 32.89 32.07
C LEU A 109 3.32 32.93 30.53
N SER A 110 2.53 33.85 29.99
CA SER A 110 2.35 34.07 28.55
C SER A 110 3.67 34.49 27.88
N ILE A 111 4.43 35.39 28.51
CA ILE A 111 5.76 35.82 28.03
C ILE A 111 6.75 34.65 27.98
N ARG A 112 6.72 33.76 28.98
CA ARG A 112 7.65 32.61 29.05
C ARG A 112 7.27 31.46 28.13
N ASN A 113 6.07 31.44 27.57
CA ASN A 113 5.58 30.39 26.70
C ASN A 113 6.17 30.48 25.27
N GLY A 114 7.44 30.86 25.13
CA GLY A 114 8.13 31.01 23.84
C GLY A 114 7.57 32.09 22.91
N GLY A 115 6.40 32.67 23.23
CA GLY A 115 5.50 33.58 22.48
C GLY A 115 4.27 32.91 21.81
N PHE A 116 4.01 31.62 22.12
CA PHE A 116 2.72 30.98 21.88
C PHE A 116 1.61 31.69 22.64
N PRO A 117 0.38 31.77 22.10
CA PRO A 117 -0.75 32.06 22.96
C PRO A 117 -0.83 30.99 24.06
N LEU A 118 -0.77 31.41 25.32
CA LEU A 118 -0.93 30.54 26.49
C LEU A 118 -2.40 30.10 26.58
N LEU A 119 -2.77 29.09 25.78
CA LEU A 119 -4.12 28.52 25.77
C LEU A 119 -4.27 27.49 26.89
N THR A 120 -3.31 26.56 26.97
CA THR A 120 -3.35 25.44 27.91
C THR A 120 -1.96 25.21 28.49
N VAL A 121 -1.88 25.08 29.82
CA VAL A 121 -0.69 24.55 30.51
C VAL A 121 -1.03 23.19 31.08
N PHE A 122 -0.03 22.45 31.54
CA PHE A 122 -0.27 21.25 32.32
C PHE A 122 0.70 21.10 33.49
N LEU A 123 0.22 20.41 34.51
CA LEU A 123 1.00 19.90 35.63
C LEU A 123 1.12 18.38 35.53
N GLN A 124 2.18 17.85 36.10
CA GLN A 124 2.37 16.41 36.27
C GLN A 124 1.94 16.04 37.69
N VAL A 125 1.21 14.93 37.85
CA VAL A 125 0.85 14.39 39.15
C VAL A 125 1.38 12.96 39.23
N PHE A 126 2.15 12.68 40.28
CA PHE A 126 2.83 11.42 40.51
C PHE A 126 2.16 10.65 41.65
N LEU A 127 2.17 9.32 41.55
CA LEU A 127 1.75 8.42 42.64
C LEU A 127 2.94 8.01 43.51
N GLY A 128 2.70 7.98 44.81
CA GLY A 128 3.65 7.46 45.80
C GLY A 128 4.81 8.41 46.11
N SER A 129 5.76 7.91 46.90
CA SER A 129 6.93 8.66 47.40
C SER A 129 8.16 8.59 46.48
N THR A 130 8.15 7.73 45.47
CA THR A 130 9.27 7.52 44.56
C THR A 130 9.55 8.74 43.68
N ALA A 131 10.77 9.26 43.74
CA ALA A 131 11.22 10.36 42.90
C ALA A 131 11.36 9.88 41.44
N GLN A 132 10.25 9.77 40.71
CA GLN A 132 10.31 9.64 39.25
C GLN A 132 10.98 10.90 38.68
N ARG A 133 11.85 10.71 37.69
CA ARG A 133 12.45 11.84 36.97
C ARG A 133 11.32 12.59 36.26
N GLU A 134 11.16 13.88 36.54
CA GLU A 134 10.12 14.75 35.95
C GLU A 134 10.09 14.75 34.40
N GLY A 135 11.12 14.22 33.75
CA GLY A 135 11.20 14.07 32.29
C GLY A 135 10.30 12.98 31.69
N GLU A 136 9.92 11.95 32.44
CA GLU A 136 9.22 10.75 31.93
C GLU A 136 7.90 10.52 32.69
N CYS A 137 6.94 11.41 32.49
CA CYS A 137 5.58 11.24 33.01
C CYS A 137 4.77 10.32 32.07
N HIS A 138 4.63 9.05 32.46
CA HIS A 138 3.85 8.01 31.78
C HIS A 138 2.86 7.33 32.73
N TRP A 139 1.71 6.93 32.19
CA TRP A 139 0.76 6.04 32.88
C TRP A 139 1.40 4.66 33.08
N PRO A 140 1.20 3.96 34.21
CA PRO A 140 0.24 4.24 35.29
C PRO A 140 0.73 5.19 36.39
N GLY A 141 2.04 5.44 36.50
CA GLY A 141 2.66 6.13 37.63
C GLY A 141 2.52 7.66 37.65
N CYS A 142 2.24 8.26 36.51
CA CYS A 142 2.08 9.70 36.35
C CYS A 142 0.88 10.02 35.45
N ALA A 143 0.13 11.06 35.82
CA ALA A 143 -0.93 11.65 35.01
C ALA A 143 -0.68 13.13 34.77
N ARG A 144 -1.16 13.64 33.63
CA ARG A 144 -1.06 15.06 33.27
C ARG A 144 -2.38 15.76 33.54
N VAL A 145 -2.34 16.90 34.20
CA VAL A 145 -3.52 17.73 34.47
C VAL A 145 -3.40 19.01 33.68
N TYR A 146 -4.27 19.18 32.69
CA TYR A 146 -4.31 20.32 31.78
C TYR A 146 -5.21 21.42 32.33
N PHE A 147 -4.75 22.66 32.25
CA PHE A 147 -5.49 23.86 32.63
C PHE A 147 -5.60 24.80 31.44
N SER A 148 -6.83 25.00 30.98
CA SER A 148 -7.14 26.00 29.95
C SER A 148 -7.36 27.36 30.62
N PHE A 149 -6.46 28.31 30.35
CA PHE A 149 -6.57 29.65 30.91
C PHE A 149 -7.48 30.52 30.05
N ILE A 150 -8.49 31.10 30.66
CA ILE A 150 -9.43 32.03 30.04
C ILE A 150 -9.08 33.43 30.54
N ASN A 151 -8.67 34.32 29.63
CA ASN A 151 -8.34 35.72 29.92
C ASN A 151 -9.62 36.57 30.08
N ASP A 152 -10.49 36.13 30.96
CA ASP A 152 -11.71 36.80 31.41
C ASP A 152 -12.00 36.38 32.85
N THR A 153 -12.79 37.15 33.57
CA THR A 153 -13.27 36.80 34.90
C THR A 153 -14.29 35.67 34.84
N PHE A 154 -14.52 34.98 35.97
CA PHE A 154 -15.50 33.90 36.02
C PHE A 154 -16.90 34.41 35.61
N PRO A 155 -17.57 33.76 34.64
CA PRO A 155 -18.84 34.26 34.09
C PRO A 155 -19.96 34.19 35.13
N ASN A 156 -20.98 35.03 34.96
CA ASN A 156 -22.14 35.04 35.85
C ASN A 156 -22.84 33.67 35.85
N CYS A 157 -23.30 33.21 37.01
CA CYS A 157 -23.97 31.92 37.18
C CYS A 157 -25.14 31.69 36.21
N SER A 158 -25.85 32.76 35.82
CA SER A 158 -26.97 32.68 34.87
C SER A 158 -26.57 32.48 33.41
N SER A 159 -25.30 32.65 33.03
CA SER A 159 -24.85 32.49 31.64
C SER A 159 -24.46 31.05 31.26
N PHE A 160 -24.29 30.17 32.25
CA PHE A 160 -23.99 28.77 31.99
C PHE A 160 -25.21 28.03 31.40
N LYS A 161 -25.02 27.29 30.31
CA LYS A 161 -26.04 26.37 29.81
C LYS A 161 -26.01 25.08 30.64
N ALA A 162 -27.14 24.37 30.75
CA ALA A 162 -27.18 23.11 31.50
C ALA A 162 -26.14 22.09 30.99
N ARG A 163 -25.89 22.03 29.68
CA ARG A 163 -24.84 21.18 29.10
C ARG A 163 -23.44 21.53 29.63
N ASP A 164 -23.12 22.82 29.72
CA ASP A 164 -21.82 23.30 30.23
C ASP A 164 -21.69 23.06 31.75
N LEU A 165 -22.81 22.84 32.45
CA LEU A 165 -22.91 22.45 33.86
C LEU A 165 -22.89 20.93 34.07
N CYS A 166 -22.96 20.13 33.00
CA CYS A 166 -23.10 18.67 33.08
C CYS A 166 -21.90 17.90 32.52
N THR A 167 -21.19 18.44 31.52
CA THR A 167 -20.10 17.73 30.83
C THR A 167 -18.86 18.60 30.68
N PRO A 168 -17.66 18.11 31.04
CA PRO A 168 -16.41 18.70 30.55
C PRO A 168 -16.39 18.69 29.01
N GLU A 169 -15.77 19.69 28.38
CA GLU A 169 -15.69 19.78 26.90
C GLU A 169 -14.95 18.59 26.25
N THR A 170 -14.01 17.97 26.98
CA THR A 170 -13.20 16.85 26.51
C THR A 170 -13.82 15.52 26.91
N GLY A 171 -13.96 14.60 25.94
CA GLY A 171 -14.44 13.25 26.17
C GLY A 171 -13.59 12.54 27.23
N VAL A 172 -14.22 12.11 28.32
CA VAL A 172 -13.57 11.37 29.39
C VAL A 172 -13.45 9.89 28.98
N SER A 173 -12.28 9.29 29.15
CA SER A 173 -12.08 7.84 28.96
C SER A 173 -11.31 7.29 30.14
N PHE A 174 -11.73 6.13 30.63
CA PHE A 174 -11.20 5.52 31.85
C PHE A 174 -10.46 4.22 31.54
N ARG A 175 -9.38 3.98 32.30
CA ARG A 175 -8.56 2.77 32.25
C ARG A 175 -8.69 2.03 33.57
N ILE A 176 -9.16 0.79 33.52
CA ILE A 176 -9.27 -0.10 34.69
C ILE A 176 -8.55 -1.40 34.34
N ARG A 177 -7.56 -1.79 35.14
CA ARG A 177 -6.94 -3.12 35.03
C ARG A 177 -7.96 -4.17 35.49
N GLU A 178 -8.02 -5.29 34.78
CA GLU A 178 -8.81 -6.42 35.23
C GLU A 178 -8.26 -7.06 36.51
N ASN A 179 -9.07 -7.90 37.16
CA ASN A 179 -8.71 -8.68 38.33
C ASN A 179 -8.18 -7.87 39.53
N ARG A 180 -8.31 -6.53 39.49
CA ARG A 180 -7.91 -5.63 40.58
C ARG A 180 -9.06 -5.27 41.51
N PRO A 181 -8.78 -4.97 42.80
CA PRO A 181 -9.80 -4.58 43.76
C PRO A 181 -10.61 -3.37 43.27
N PRO A 182 -11.95 -3.38 43.42
CA PRO A 182 -12.78 -2.25 43.03
C PRO A 182 -12.46 -0.98 43.83
N GLY A 183 -12.75 0.17 43.24
CA GLY A 183 -12.49 1.48 43.84
C GLY A 183 -13.22 2.62 43.14
N THR A 184 -13.12 3.82 43.72
CA THR A 184 -13.62 5.06 43.10
C THR A 184 -12.64 5.53 42.03
N PHE A 185 -13.15 5.78 40.82
CA PHE A 185 -12.32 6.17 39.68
C PHE A 185 -12.71 7.52 39.07
N TYR A 186 -13.87 8.06 39.43
CA TYR A 186 -14.38 9.32 38.89
C TYR A 186 -15.35 10.02 39.85
N GLN A 187 -15.57 11.31 39.58
CA GLN A 187 -16.44 12.18 40.36
C GLN A 187 -17.07 13.22 39.41
N PHE A 188 -18.39 13.44 39.48
CA PHE A 188 -19.14 14.30 38.54
C PHE A 188 -19.20 15.82 38.85
N ARG A 189 -18.98 16.24 40.09
CA ARG A 189 -19.03 17.64 40.54
C ARG A 189 -17.94 18.47 39.86
N MET A 190 -18.35 19.59 39.26
CA MET A 190 -17.43 20.64 38.84
C MET A 190 -17.21 21.61 39.99
N LEU A 191 -16.09 21.45 40.69
CA LEU A 191 -15.82 22.09 41.96
C LEU A 191 -15.78 23.64 41.88
N PRO A 192 -15.16 24.28 40.86
CA PRO A 192 -15.15 25.74 40.77
C PRO A 192 -16.56 26.32 40.59
N VAL A 193 -17.40 25.63 39.81
CA VAL A 193 -18.78 26.07 39.55
C VAL A 193 -19.63 25.95 40.82
N GLN A 194 -19.53 24.83 41.55
CA GLN A 194 -20.26 24.67 42.82
C GLN A 194 -19.80 25.66 43.89
N PHE A 195 -18.51 26.01 43.89
CA PHE A 195 -17.93 26.97 44.82
C PHE A 195 -18.39 28.41 44.53
N LEU A 196 -18.38 28.82 43.26
CA LEU A 196 -18.72 30.20 42.85
C LEU A 196 -20.22 30.41 42.59
N CYS A 197 -20.96 29.35 42.27
CA CYS A 197 -22.40 29.37 42.00
C CYS A 197 -23.18 28.38 42.91
N PRO A 198 -23.15 28.56 44.25
CA PRO A 198 -23.74 27.61 45.20
C PRO A 198 -25.26 27.46 45.09
N ASN A 199 -25.94 28.41 44.42
CA ASN A 199 -27.39 28.38 44.22
C ASN A 199 -27.84 27.45 43.08
N ILE A 200 -26.92 26.91 42.29
CA ILE A 200 -27.22 25.94 41.22
C ILE A 200 -27.03 24.52 41.78
N SER A 201 -28.11 23.73 41.79
CA SER A 201 -28.06 22.32 42.18
C SER A 201 -27.92 21.43 40.95
N VAL A 202 -26.84 20.65 40.88
CA VAL A 202 -26.61 19.65 39.83
C VAL A 202 -26.64 18.26 40.45
N LYS A 203 -27.47 17.36 39.91
CA LYS A 203 -27.57 15.96 40.33
C LYS A 203 -27.25 15.04 39.16
N TYR A 204 -26.59 13.92 39.43
CA TYR A 204 -26.31 12.89 38.43
C TYR A 204 -26.95 11.56 38.81
N LYS A 205 -27.37 10.80 37.80
CA LYS A 205 -27.89 9.44 37.94
C LYS A 205 -27.37 8.59 36.79
N LEU A 206 -26.73 7.46 37.06
CA LEU A 206 -26.42 6.47 36.02
C LEU A 206 -27.73 5.87 35.48
N LEU A 207 -27.89 5.86 34.16
CA LEU A 207 -29.10 5.39 33.49
C LEU A 207 -29.21 3.87 33.41
N GLU A 208 -28.08 3.20 33.61
CA GLU A 208 -27.91 1.81 33.28
C GLU A 208 -28.03 0.92 34.54
N GLY A 209 -28.84 -0.13 34.43
CA GLY A 209 -29.52 -0.81 35.54
C GLY A 209 -28.63 -1.58 36.53
N ASP A 210 -29.25 -2.06 37.61
CA ASP A 210 -28.60 -2.73 38.75
C ASP A 210 -27.66 -3.90 38.42
N GLY A 211 -27.64 -4.40 37.18
CA GLY A 211 -26.77 -5.48 36.71
C GLY A 211 -25.34 -5.08 36.31
N LEU A 212 -25.03 -3.79 36.12
CA LEU A 212 -23.69 -3.37 35.72
C LEU A 212 -22.72 -3.28 36.90
N PRO A 213 -21.41 -3.44 36.69
CA PRO A 213 -20.42 -3.38 37.77
C PRO A 213 -20.23 -1.97 38.34
N PHE A 214 -20.88 -0.95 37.80
CA PHE A 214 -20.67 0.45 38.19
C PHE A 214 -21.79 0.97 39.09
N ARG A 215 -21.45 1.89 40.00
CA ARG A 215 -22.42 2.61 40.82
C ARG A 215 -22.01 4.08 40.98
N CYS A 216 -23.00 4.95 41.16
CA CYS A 216 -22.81 6.35 41.51
C CYS A 216 -23.36 6.57 42.91
N ASP A 217 -22.54 7.10 43.82
CA ASP A 217 -22.99 7.47 45.16
C ASP A 217 -23.88 8.72 45.10
N PRO A 218 -25.11 8.68 45.66
CA PRO A 218 -26.06 9.79 45.55
C PRO A 218 -25.64 11.04 46.32
N ASP A 219 -24.81 10.90 47.36
CA ASP A 219 -24.44 11.99 48.26
C ASP A 219 -23.14 12.65 47.79
N CYS A 220 -22.10 11.87 47.50
CA CYS A 220 -20.81 12.42 47.04
C CYS A 220 -20.67 12.50 45.51
N LEU A 221 -21.57 11.89 44.72
CA LEU A 221 -21.51 11.83 43.25
C LEU A 221 -20.23 11.15 42.70
N GLU A 222 -19.62 10.29 43.51
CA GLU A 222 -18.47 9.45 43.13
C GLU A 222 -18.93 8.22 42.34
N VAL A 223 -18.15 7.84 41.35
CA VAL A 223 -18.36 6.63 40.54
C VAL A 223 -17.33 5.58 40.93
N SER A 224 -17.83 4.41 41.31
CA SER A 224 -17.01 3.27 41.73
C SER A 224 -17.45 1.98 41.05
N THR A 225 -16.55 1.00 41.01
CA THR A 225 -16.87 -0.37 40.65
C THR A 225 -17.34 -1.16 41.87
N ARG A 226 -18.24 -2.14 41.67
CA ARG A 226 -18.83 -3.00 42.70
C ARG A 226 -18.00 -4.27 42.93
N TRP A 227 -17.46 -4.83 41.85
CA TRP A 227 -16.58 -6.01 41.84
C TRP A 227 -15.44 -5.81 40.83
N ALA A 228 -14.43 -6.67 40.88
CA ALA A 228 -13.32 -6.66 39.93
C ALA A 228 -13.81 -6.98 38.51
N LEU A 229 -13.28 -6.30 37.50
CA LEU A 229 -13.62 -6.54 36.10
C LEU A 229 -12.66 -7.57 35.48
N ASP A 230 -13.05 -8.13 34.34
CA ASP A 230 -12.34 -9.16 33.59
C ASP A 230 -12.56 -8.84 32.10
N ARG A 231 -11.48 -8.71 31.33
CA ARG A 231 -11.51 -8.26 29.93
C ARG A 231 -11.95 -9.40 29.01
N GLU A 232 -11.62 -10.64 29.32
CA GLU A 232 -12.02 -11.86 28.61
C GLU A 232 -13.55 -12.02 28.62
N LEU A 233 -14.23 -11.45 29.62
CA LEU A 233 -15.68 -11.30 29.64
C LEU A 233 -16.18 -10.10 28.83
N GLN A 234 -15.58 -8.91 29.03
CA GLN A 234 -15.98 -7.69 28.33
C GLN A 234 -14.89 -6.60 28.33
N GLU A 235 -14.32 -6.32 27.15
CA GLU A 235 -13.24 -5.32 27.01
C GLU A 235 -13.70 -3.86 27.21
N LYS A 236 -14.97 -3.54 26.95
CA LYS A 236 -15.48 -2.16 26.90
C LYS A 236 -16.87 -2.03 27.50
N TYR A 237 -17.04 -1.01 28.33
CA TYR A 237 -18.33 -0.56 28.85
C TYR A 237 -18.56 0.90 28.42
N VAL A 238 -19.70 1.19 27.82
CA VAL A 238 -20.10 2.57 27.47
C VAL A 238 -21.23 2.96 28.41
N LEU A 239 -20.91 3.77 29.42
CA LEU A 239 -21.87 4.13 30.47
C LEU A 239 -22.60 5.42 30.10
N GLU A 240 -23.88 5.51 30.46
CA GLU A 240 -24.67 6.73 30.33
C GLU A 240 -25.13 7.27 31.69
N ALA A 241 -24.93 8.58 31.93
CA ALA A 241 -25.42 9.30 33.10
C ALA A 241 -26.38 10.43 32.70
N GLU A 242 -27.49 10.55 33.41
CA GLU A 242 -28.42 11.68 33.35
C GLU A 242 -28.01 12.74 34.38
N CYS A 243 -27.68 13.93 33.90
CA CYS A 243 -27.42 15.12 34.70
C CYS A 243 -28.67 16.00 34.74
N ALA A 244 -29.12 16.37 35.93
CA ALA A 244 -30.27 17.25 36.16
C ALA A 244 -29.83 18.54 36.83
N VAL A 245 -30.08 19.67 36.17
CA VAL A 245 -29.72 21.02 36.66
C VAL A 245 -30.96 21.75 37.16
N ALA A 246 -30.90 22.30 38.38
CA ALA A 246 -31.93 23.14 38.96
C ALA A 246 -31.32 24.44 39.50
N GLY A 247 -31.75 25.59 38.94
CA GLY A 247 -31.34 26.93 39.38
C GLY A 247 -32.53 27.82 39.74
N PRO A 248 -32.30 28.99 40.39
CA PRO A 248 -33.37 29.92 40.70
C PRO A 248 -33.94 30.53 39.40
N GLY A 249 -35.14 30.11 39.01
CA GLY A 249 -35.87 30.64 37.85
C GLY A 249 -35.77 29.87 36.53
N ALA A 250 -35.05 28.73 36.48
CA ALA A 250 -34.93 27.89 35.28
C ALA A 250 -35.70 26.56 35.43
N ASN A 251 -36.35 26.11 34.35
CA ASN A 251 -36.95 24.78 34.26
C ASN A 251 -35.86 23.71 34.46
N LYS A 252 -36.20 22.61 35.15
CA LYS A 252 -35.29 21.46 35.31
C LYS A 252 -34.91 20.92 33.93
N GLU A 253 -33.64 21.05 33.56
CA GLU A 253 -33.09 20.53 32.30
C GLU A 253 -32.32 19.24 32.60
N LYS A 254 -32.49 18.23 31.74
CA LYS A 254 -31.84 16.93 31.84
C LYS A 254 -30.90 16.74 30.65
N VAL A 255 -29.65 16.38 30.91
CA VAL A 255 -28.61 16.17 29.90
C VAL A 255 -28.04 14.76 30.05
N ALA A 256 -28.04 13.98 28.98
CA ALA A 256 -27.39 12.67 28.96
C ALA A 256 -25.89 12.81 28.65
N VAL A 257 -25.07 12.06 29.38
CA VAL A 257 -23.60 12.07 29.31
C VAL A 257 -23.12 10.64 29.12
N SER A 258 -22.47 10.37 27.98
CA SER A 258 -21.87 9.06 27.72
C SER A 258 -20.38 9.09 28.00
N PHE A 259 -19.85 8.06 28.66
CA PHE A 259 -18.42 7.92 28.92
C PHE A 259 -17.93 6.47 28.84
N PRO A 260 -16.91 6.19 28.01
CA PRO A 260 -16.33 4.85 27.87
C PRO A 260 -15.38 4.48 29.02
N VAL A 261 -15.51 3.24 29.49
CA VAL A 261 -14.58 2.55 30.39
C VAL A 261 -13.96 1.38 29.63
N THR A 262 -12.62 1.34 29.57
CA THR A 262 -11.87 0.25 28.94
C THR A 262 -11.21 -0.61 30.01
N VAL A 263 -11.43 -1.92 29.93
CA VAL A 263 -10.77 -2.91 30.78
C VAL A 263 -9.45 -3.32 30.12
N TYR A 264 -8.36 -3.25 30.87
CA TYR A 264 -7.01 -3.55 30.40
C TYR A 264 -6.62 -4.96 30.82
N ASP A 265 -6.03 -5.66 29.85
CA ASP A 265 -5.58 -7.05 29.91
C ASP A 265 -4.39 -7.22 30.85
N GLU A 266 -4.34 -8.36 31.52
CA GLU A 266 -3.18 -8.94 32.18
C GLU A 266 -2.91 -10.32 31.55
N ASP A 267 -1.68 -10.83 31.70
CA ASP A 267 -1.29 -12.13 31.16
C ASP A 267 -1.75 -13.23 32.13
N ASP A 268 -3.05 -13.51 32.12
CA ASP A 268 -3.75 -14.35 33.09
C ASP A 268 -4.33 -15.64 32.49
N SER A 269 -4.24 -15.80 31.17
CA SER A 269 -4.76 -16.94 30.43
C SER A 269 -3.63 -17.81 29.87
N PRO A 270 -3.57 -19.11 30.21
CA PRO A 270 -2.51 -19.95 29.68
C PRO A 270 -2.80 -20.34 28.22
N PRO A 271 -1.77 -20.59 27.40
CA PRO A 271 -1.96 -21.06 26.03
C PRO A 271 -2.67 -22.43 26.01
N THR A 272 -3.71 -22.55 25.19
CA THR A 272 -4.57 -23.74 25.09
C THR A 272 -4.62 -24.33 23.67
N PHE A 273 -4.95 -25.61 23.54
CA PHE A 273 -5.11 -26.24 22.22
C PHE A 273 -6.43 -25.84 21.57
N SER A 274 -6.37 -25.35 20.33
CA SER A 274 -7.57 -25.15 19.51
C SER A 274 -8.26 -26.49 19.24
N GLY A 275 -9.45 -26.69 19.81
CA GLY A 275 -10.23 -27.93 19.66
C GLY A 275 -9.62 -29.17 20.31
N GLY A 276 -8.65 -29.02 21.22
CA GLY A 276 -7.99 -30.15 21.90
C GLY A 276 -6.95 -30.91 21.06
N VAL A 277 -6.57 -30.40 19.88
CA VAL A 277 -5.61 -31.07 18.98
C VAL A 277 -4.18 -30.61 19.27
N GLY A 278 -3.49 -31.33 20.17
CA GLY A 278 -2.06 -31.12 20.46
C GLY A 278 -1.08 -31.89 19.57
N THR A 279 -1.59 -32.69 18.63
CA THR A 279 -0.81 -33.59 17.78
C THR A 279 -1.13 -33.41 16.30
N ALA A 280 -0.12 -33.26 15.44
CA ALA A 280 -0.28 -33.29 13.98
C ALA A 280 0.55 -34.43 13.37
N SER A 281 -0.04 -35.18 12.43
CA SER A 281 0.66 -36.24 11.70
C SER A 281 0.91 -35.80 10.26
N ALA A 282 2.11 -36.04 9.74
CA ALA A 282 2.50 -35.67 8.40
C ALA A 282 3.44 -36.69 7.75
N VAL A 283 3.32 -36.83 6.43
CA VAL A 283 4.15 -37.74 5.62
C VAL A 283 4.98 -36.93 4.64
N VAL A 284 6.29 -37.13 4.65
CA VAL A 284 7.24 -36.54 3.70
C VAL A 284 7.64 -37.61 2.69
N GLU A 285 6.99 -37.60 1.53
CA GLU A 285 7.20 -38.57 0.46
C GLU A 285 7.81 -37.90 -0.79
N PHE A 286 7.03 -37.18 -1.59
CA PHE A 286 7.51 -36.60 -2.86
C PHE A 286 8.01 -35.15 -2.75
N LYS A 287 7.44 -34.37 -1.82
CA LYS A 287 7.86 -32.98 -1.54
C LYS A 287 9.00 -32.96 -0.53
N ARG A 288 10.23 -32.94 -1.02
CA ARG A 288 11.48 -33.01 -0.24
C ARG A 288 12.31 -31.73 -0.31
N LYS A 289 11.75 -30.62 -0.79
CA LYS A 289 12.46 -29.35 -0.96
C LYS A 289 12.57 -28.60 0.37
N GLU A 290 13.70 -27.94 0.60
CA GLU A 290 13.87 -26.96 1.68
C GLU A 290 12.76 -25.88 1.65
N GLY A 291 12.25 -25.50 2.83
CA GLY A 291 11.15 -24.55 3.00
C GLY A 291 9.75 -25.15 2.86
N THR A 292 9.62 -26.46 2.61
CA THR A 292 8.29 -27.11 2.55
C THR A 292 7.68 -27.20 3.96
N VAL A 293 6.46 -26.68 4.11
CA VAL A 293 5.66 -26.86 5.34
C VAL A 293 5.16 -28.30 5.42
N VAL A 294 5.51 -28.99 6.49
CA VAL A 294 5.22 -30.41 6.75
C VAL A 294 3.91 -30.56 7.52
N ALA A 295 3.72 -29.76 8.55
CA ALA A 295 2.54 -29.78 9.41
C ALA A 295 2.30 -28.40 10.05
N THR A 296 1.06 -28.13 10.45
CA THR A 296 0.68 -26.90 11.15
C THR A 296 -0.21 -27.24 12.34
N LEU A 297 0.04 -26.63 13.50
CA LEU A 297 -0.81 -26.67 14.68
C LEU A 297 -1.16 -25.25 15.13
N GLN A 298 -2.32 -25.10 15.76
CA GLN A 298 -2.82 -23.84 16.27
C GLN A 298 -2.97 -23.91 17.78
N VAL A 299 -2.55 -22.85 18.47
CA VAL A 299 -2.65 -22.67 19.92
C VAL A 299 -3.43 -21.39 20.16
N PHE A 300 -4.50 -21.48 20.93
CA PHE A 300 -5.35 -20.36 21.30
C PHE A 300 -4.88 -19.79 22.63
N ASP A 301 -4.77 -18.48 22.70
CA ASP A 301 -4.52 -17.73 23.92
C ASP A 301 -5.57 -16.64 24.06
N ALA A 302 -6.20 -16.50 25.23
CA ALA A 302 -7.21 -15.46 25.43
C ALA A 302 -6.56 -14.08 25.58
N ASP A 303 -5.30 -14.05 26.02
CA ASP A 303 -4.51 -12.84 26.21
C ASP A 303 -4.21 -12.16 24.87
N VAL A 304 -4.22 -10.84 24.87
CA VAL A 304 -3.96 -10.00 23.69
C VAL A 304 -2.49 -9.61 23.66
N VAL A 305 -1.74 -10.25 22.79
CA VAL A 305 -0.31 -9.99 22.67
C VAL A 305 -0.08 -8.76 21.77
N PRO A 306 0.65 -7.72 22.22
CA PRO A 306 0.92 -6.55 21.39
C PRO A 306 1.59 -6.96 20.06
N ALA A 307 1.01 -6.54 18.94
CA ALA A 307 1.46 -6.91 17.59
C ALA A 307 2.90 -6.46 17.22
N SER A 308 3.63 -5.79 18.12
CA SER A 308 4.90 -5.10 17.85
C SER A 308 5.99 -5.44 18.89
N GLY A 309 7.18 -5.85 18.40
CA GLY A 309 8.47 -5.88 19.11
C GLY A 309 8.64 -6.87 20.28
N GLU A 310 7.71 -6.89 21.23
CA GLU A 310 7.80 -7.68 22.47
C GLU A 310 7.39 -9.14 22.29
N LEU A 311 6.58 -9.44 21.26
CA LEU A 311 5.99 -10.77 21.07
C LEU A 311 7.02 -11.90 20.91
N VAL A 312 8.14 -11.64 20.24
CA VAL A 312 9.24 -12.61 20.08
C VAL A 312 9.96 -12.89 21.41
N ARG A 313 9.86 -11.97 22.38
CA ARG A 313 10.43 -12.17 23.72
C ARG A 313 9.49 -12.92 24.65
N ARG A 314 8.16 -12.76 24.48
CA ARG A 314 7.15 -13.37 25.35
C ARG A 314 6.85 -14.83 24.99
N TYR A 315 6.46 -15.09 23.74
CA TYR A 315 6.14 -16.43 23.27
C TYR A 315 7.35 -17.06 22.58
N THR A 316 7.90 -18.07 23.23
CA THR A 316 9.07 -18.81 22.73
C THR A 316 8.66 -20.20 22.24
N SER A 317 9.22 -20.65 21.12
CA SER A 317 9.05 -22.02 20.63
C SER A 317 10.39 -22.71 20.47
N THR A 318 10.55 -23.87 21.11
CA THR A 318 11.80 -24.63 21.11
C THR A 318 11.54 -26.07 20.66
N LEU A 319 12.22 -26.49 19.59
CA LEU A 319 12.20 -27.88 19.13
C LEU A 319 13.03 -28.75 20.09
N LEU A 320 12.35 -29.55 20.91
CA LEU A 320 12.94 -30.53 21.79
C LEU A 320 13.17 -31.84 21.03
N SER A 321 14.37 -31.99 20.47
CA SER A 321 14.81 -33.27 19.90
C SER A 321 16.25 -33.54 20.26
N GLY A 322 16.52 -34.73 20.78
CA GLY A 322 17.88 -35.23 20.98
C GLY A 322 18.54 -35.75 19.69
N ASP A 323 17.77 -35.88 18.60
CA ASP A 323 18.31 -36.31 17.31
C ASP A 323 18.86 -35.12 16.53
N SER A 324 20.18 -35.09 16.34
CA SER A 324 20.86 -34.06 15.55
C SER A 324 20.34 -34.01 14.11
N TRP A 325 19.92 -35.15 13.55
CA TRP A 325 19.35 -35.19 12.20
C TRP A 325 18.03 -34.43 12.17
N ALA A 326 17.18 -34.57 13.18
CA ALA A 326 15.91 -33.86 13.27
C ALA A 326 16.11 -32.34 13.42
N GLN A 327 17.06 -31.90 14.26
CA GLN A 327 17.37 -30.47 14.43
C GLN A 327 17.97 -29.83 13.16
N GLN A 328 18.73 -30.59 12.37
CA GLN A 328 19.27 -30.10 11.10
C GLN A 328 18.24 -30.15 9.96
N THR A 329 17.22 -31.00 10.09
CA THR A 329 16.25 -31.28 9.01
C THR A 329 14.95 -30.50 9.18
N PHE A 330 14.51 -30.22 10.40
CA PHE A 330 13.28 -29.50 10.69
C PHE A 330 13.54 -28.24 11.51
N ARG A 331 12.71 -27.23 11.27
CA ARG A 331 12.60 -26.04 12.12
C ARG A 331 11.12 -25.73 12.38
N VAL A 332 10.86 -24.92 13.40
CA VAL A 332 9.52 -24.46 13.74
C VAL A 332 9.42 -22.98 13.40
N GLU A 333 8.39 -22.61 12.65
CA GLU A 333 8.03 -21.21 12.39
C GLU A 333 6.76 -20.87 13.18
N HIS A 334 6.74 -19.73 13.86
CA HIS A 334 5.64 -19.25 14.71
C HIS A 334 5.12 -17.91 14.19
N THR A 335 3.79 -17.79 14.08
CA THR A 335 3.11 -16.52 13.71
C THR A 335 1.81 -16.38 14.51
N PRO A 336 1.64 -15.32 15.33
CA PRO A 336 0.38 -15.00 16.01
C PRO A 336 -0.61 -14.33 15.05
N ASN A 337 -1.90 -14.35 15.38
CA ASN A 337 -2.94 -13.56 14.72
C ASN A 337 -4.03 -13.22 15.74
N GLU A 338 -4.42 -11.96 15.85
CA GLU A 338 -5.56 -11.57 16.69
C GLU A 338 -6.87 -12.07 16.05
N THR A 339 -7.75 -12.62 16.88
CA THR A 339 -9.07 -13.13 16.49
C THR A 339 -10.13 -12.61 17.46
N LEU A 340 -11.36 -12.46 16.98
CA LEU A 340 -12.50 -12.08 17.80
C LEU A 340 -13.23 -13.34 18.27
N VAL A 341 -13.36 -13.50 19.58
CA VAL A 341 -14.07 -14.61 20.22
C VAL A 341 -15.34 -14.07 20.88
N GLN A 342 -16.42 -14.85 20.80
CA GLN A 342 -17.68 -14.49 21.46
C GLN A 342 -17.62 -14.89 22.94
N SER A 343 -17.83 -13.94 23.84
CA SER A 343 -17.94 -14.12 25.29
C SER A 343 -19.18 -13.40 25.80
N ASN A 344 -20.18 -14.13 26.32
CA ASN A 344 -21.44 -13.57 26.84
C ASN A 344 -22.13 -12.53 25.92
N ASN A 345 -22.26 -12.82 24.62
CA ASN A 345 -22.78 -11.94 23.56
C ASN A 345 -21.89 -10.73 23.21
N ASN A 346 -20.74 -10.58 23.85
CA ASN A 346 -19.73 -9.60 23.47
C ASN A 346 -18.67 -10.26 22.59
N SER A 347 -18.01 -9.45 21.77
CA SER A 347 -16.84 -9.88 20.99
C SER A 347 -15.59 -9.37 21.69
N VAL A 348 -14.79 -10.28 22.24
CA VAL A 348 -13.50 -9.98 22.88
C VAL A 348 -12.36 -10.39 21.96
N ARG A 349 -11.27 -9.65 22.00
CA ARG A 349 -10.06 -9.98 21.23
C ARG A 349 -9.25 -11.04 21.98
N ALA A 350 -8.64 -11.96 21.24
CA ALA A 350 -7.79 -13.04 21.73
C ALA A 350 -6.74 -13.39 20.66
N THR A 351 -5.68 -14.12 21.01
CA THR A 351 -4.55 -14.40 20.11
C THR A 351 -4.52 -15.87 19.65
N MET A 352 -4.38 -16.10 18.35
CA MET A 352 -4.24 -17.43 17.74
C MET A 352 -2.81 -17.64 17.22
N HIS A 353 -2.05 -18.50 17.85
CA HIS A 353 -0.65 -18.80 17.54
C HIS A 353 -0.56 -19.97 16.57
N ASN A 354 -0.04 -19.74 15.36
CA ASN A 354 0.19 -20.78 14.35
C ASN A 354 1.64 -21.28 14.42
N TYR A 355 1.83 -22.56 14.69
CA TYR A 355 3.13 -23.24 14.70
C TYR A 355 3.26 -24.18 13.51
N LYS A 356 4.19 -23.88 12.60
CA LYS A 356 4.44 -24.65 11.36
C LYS A 356 5.76 -25.41 11.49
N LEU A 357 5.72 -26.72 11.25
CA LEU A 357 6.93 -27.53 11.10
C LEU A 357 7.40 -27.47 9.65
N VAL A 358 8.63 -27.04 9.41
CA VAL A 358 9.16 -26.75 8.06
C VAL A 358 10.46 -27.52 7.82
N LEU A 359 10.66 -28.03 6.60
CA LEU A 359 11.94 -28.62 6.18
C LEU A 359 13.04 -27.55 6.10
N ASN A 360 14.10 -27.73 6.87
CA ASN A 360 15.26 -26.84 6.92
C ASN A 360 16.36 -27.19 5.88
N ARG A 361 16.22 -28.32 5.17
CA ARG A 361 17.09 -28.72 4.05
C ARG A 361 16.34 -29.65 3.10
N SER A 362 16.85 -29.79 1.87
CA SER A 362 16.27 -30.76 0.93
C SER A 362 16.68 -32.20 1.29
N LEU A 363 15.75 -33.15 1.24
CA LEU A 363 15.96 -34.54 1.65
C LEU A 363 16.30 -35.47 0.48
N SER A 364 17.18 -36.44 0.74
CA SER A 364 17.52 -37.51 -0.20
C SER A 364 16.36 -38.50 -0.38
N ILE A 365 16.26 -39.12 -1.57
CA ILE A 365 15.29 -40.20 -1.85
C ILE A 365 15.52 -41.48 -1.03
N SER A 366 16.72 -41.63 -0.47
CA SER A 366 17.09 -42.82 0.32
C SER A 366 16.71 -42.71 1.80
N GLU A 367 16.35 -41.51 2.28
CA GLU A 367 15.99 -41.30 3.68
C GLU A 367 14.65 -41.97 3.98
N SER A 368 14.64 -42.83 4.99
CA SER A 368 13.46 -43.50 5.52
C SER A 368 13.51 -43.48 7.05
N ARG A 369 12.63 -42.70 7.68
CA ARG A 369 12.60 -42.49 9.12
C ARG A 369 11.18 -42.19 9.58
N VAL A 370 10.83 -42.65 10.78
CA VAL A 370 9.61 -42.23 11.49
C VAL A 370 10.06 -41.57 12.78
N LEU A 371 9.58 -40.36 13.03
CA LEU A 371 10.00 -39.51 14.14
C LEU A 371 8.77 -38.92 14.83
N GLN A 372 8.87 -38.74 16.14
CA GLN A 372 7.97 -37.90 16.90
C GLN A 372 8.76 -36.70 17.41
N LEU A 373 8.42 -35.51 16.92
CA LEU A 373 9.06 -34.26 17.32
C LEU A 373 8.19 -33.56 18.36
N VAL A 374 8.83 -33.01 19.38
CA VAL A 374 8.14 -32.26 20.44
C VAL A 374 8.58 -30.80 20.37
N VAL A 375 7.62 -29.88 20.39
CA VAL A 375 7.88 -28.44 20.42
C VAL A 375 7.35 -27.90 21.74
N LEU A 376 8.24 -27.30 22.53
CA LEU A 376 7.91 -26.55 23.73
C LEU A 376 7.45 -25.16 23.31
N VAL A 377 6.22 -24.80 23.64
CA VAL A 377 5.69 -23.44 23.58
C VAL A 377 5.70 -22.90 25.00
N ASN A 378 6.35 -21.77 25.22
CA ASN A 378 6.43 -21.15 26.53
C ASN A 378 6.04 -19.67 26.41
N ASP A 379 5.00 -19.32 27.14
CA ASP A 379 4.63 -17.96 27.50
C ASP A 379 5.41 -17.56 28.76
N SER A 380 6.34 -16.62 28.60
CA SER A 380 7.22 -16.20 29.70
C SER A 380 6.56 -15.26 30.70
N ASP A 381 5.48 -14.59 30.30
CA ASP A 381 4.91 -13.48 31.05
C ASP A 381 3.65 -13.89 31.83
N PHE A 382 3.09 -15.06 31.55
CA PHE A 382 1.97 -15.69 32.27
C PHE A 382 2.08 -15.61 33.80
N GLN A 383 1.15 -14.88 34.40
CA GLN A 383 1.04 -14.66 35.85
C GLN A 383 -0.14 -15.42 36.48
N GLY A 384 -0.98 -16.06 35.66
CA GLY A 384 -2.15 -16.80 36.10
C GLY A 384 -1.84 -18.11 36.85
N PRO A 385 -2.87 -18.77 37.41
CA PRO A 385 -2.73 -20.09 38.02
C PRO A 385 -2.53 -21.16 36.94
N GLY A 386 -1.38 -21.82 36.93
CA GLY A 386 -1.11 -22.92 36.01
C GLY A 386 0.33 -22.93 35.53
N SER A 387 0.52 -23.38 34.29
CA SER A 387 1.81 -23.34 33.60
C SER A 387 1.60 -22.68 32.25
N GLY A 388 2.31 -21.59 31.97
CA GLY A 388 2.36 -20.95 30.64
C GLY A 388 3.08 -21.79 29.58
N VAL A 389 3.17 -23.11 29.79
CA VAL A 389 3.96 -24.03 28.98
C VAL A 389 3.05 -25.06 28.34
N LEU A 390 3.16 -25.21 27.02
CA LEU A 390 2.40 -26.15 26.22
C LEU A 390 3.35 -27.00 25.35
N PHE A 391 3.04 -28.28 25.18
CA PHE A 391 3.82 -29.19 24.33
C PHE A 391 3.04 -29.57 23.08
N LEU A 392 3.60 -29.28 21.90
CA LEU A 392 3.05 -29.70 20.62
C LEU A 392 3.80 -30.94 20.12
N HIS A 393 3.06 -31.90 19.56
CA HIS A 393 3.61 -33.15 19.07
C HIS A 393 3.42 -33.28 17.55
N PHE A 394 4.51 -33.55 16.83
CA PHE A 394 4.47 -33.80 15.38
C PHE A 394 4.94 -35.21 15.07
N ASN A 395 4.03 -36.05 14.57
CA ASN A 395 4.35 -37.40 14.10
C ASN A 395 4.72 -37.33 12.62
N VAL A 396 6.01 -37.44 12.30
CA VAL A 396 6.53 -37.27 10.94
C VAL A 396 7.02 -38.61 10.39
N SER A 397 6.47 -39.04 9.26
CA SER A 397 6.93 -40.23 8.53
C SER A 397 7.63 -39.80 7.24
N VAL A 398 8.94 -39.96 7.18
CA VAL A 398 9.75 -39.77 5.97
C VAL A 398 9.87 -41.12 5.27
N LEU A 399 9.17 -41.30 4.16
CA LEU A 399 9.20 -42.53 3.37
C LEU A 399 10.38 -42.50 2.38
N PRO A 400 10.93 -43.61 1.89
CA PRO A 400 11.88 -43.58 0.78
C PRO A 400 11.14 -43.44 -0.57
N VAL A 401 11.81 -42.95 -1.62
CA VAL A 401 11.26 -42.90 -2.98
C VAL A 401 11.92 -43.96 -3.87
N THR A 402 11.12 -44.81 -4.49
CA THR A 402 11.60 -45.81 -5.46
C THR A 402 11.62 -45.24 -6.88
N LEU A 403 12.75 -45.39 -7.58
CA LEU A 403 12.90 -44.97 -8.97
C LEU A 403 12.51 -46.12 -9.92
N ASN A 404 11.24 -46.19 -10.30
CA ASN A 404 10.74 -47.17 -11.25
C ASN A 404 10.48 -46.52 -12.62
N LEU A 405 10.88 -47.20 -13.69
CA LEU A 405 10.51 -46.86 -15.07
C LEU A 405 9.61 -47.98 -15.61
N PRO A 406 8.69 -47.67 -16.55
CA PRO A 406 8.04 -48.67 -17.39
C PRO A 406 9.07 -49.61 -18.04
N MET A 407 8.73 -50.90 -18.18
CA MET A 407 9.66 -51.92 -18.69
C MET A 407 10.22 -51.58 -20.09
N ALA A 408 9.37 -51.02 -20.97
CA ALA A 408 9.76 -50.63 -22.31
C ALA A 408 8.97 -49.40 -22.77
N TYR A 409 9.64 -48.56 -23.55
CA TYR A 409 9.05 -47.44 -24.30
C TYR A 409 9.11 -47.74 -25.79
N SER A 410 8.01 -47.41 -26.50
CA SER A 410 7.93 -47.55 -27.96
C SER A 410 7.37 -46.27 -28.56
N PHE A 411 8.11 -45.65 -29.49
CA PHE A 411 7.67 -44.44 -30.18
C PHE A 411 7.95 -44.53 -31.69
N PRO A 412 7.05 -44.06 -32.56
CA PRO A 412 7.35 -43.88 -33.98
C PRO A 412 8.09 -42.56 -34.23
N VAL A 413 8.92 -42.51 -35.26
CA VAL A 413 9.53 -41.27 -35.78
C VAL A 413 9.51 -41.26 -37.30
N ASN A 414 9.18 -40.12 -37.89
CA ASN A 414 9.18 -39.98 -39.35
C ASN A 414 10.61 -39.87 -39.88
N ARG A 415 10.94 -40.58 -40.97
CA ARG A 415 12.23 -40.51 -41.65
C ARG A 415 12.58 -39.10 -42.17
N ARG A 416 11.59 -38.21 -42.30
CA ARG A 416 11.77 -36.78 -42.64
C ARG A 416 11.98 -35.86 -41.45
N ALA A 417 11.88 -36.36 -40.21
CA ALA A 417 12.04 -35.55 -39.01
C ALA A 417 13.38 -34.79 -39.01
N ARG A 418 13.32 -33.50 -38.65
CA ARG A 418 14.52 -32.65 -38.61
C ARG A 418 15.19 -32.72 -37.24
N ARG A 419 16.44 -32.26 -37.20
CA ARG A 419 17.19 -32.14 -35.94
C ARG A 419 16.39 -31.34 -34.91
N TYR A 420 16.41 -31.80 -33.67
CA TYR A 420 15.66 -31.32 -32.51
C TYR A 420 14.14 -31.58 -32.54
N ALA A 421 13.63 -32.40 -33.46
CA ALA A 421 12.24 -32.82 -33.40
C ALA A 421 11.95 -33.66 -32.15
N GLN A 422 10.91 -33.29 -31.39
CA GLN A 422 10.44 -34.06 -30.25
C GLN A 422 9.75 -35.35 -30.69
N ILE A 423 10.03 -36.45 -29.98
CA ILE A 423 9.47 -37.78 -30.26
C ILE A 423 8.51 -38.19 -29.14
N GLY A 424 8.95 -38.09 -27.90
CA GLY A 424 8.19 -38.51 -26.72
C GLY A 424 8.88 -38.14 -25.41
N LYS A 425 8.22 -38.37 -24.29
CA LYS A 425 8.78 -38.13 -22.94
C LYS A 425 9.02 -39.46 -22.21
N VAL A 426 10.11 -39.53 -21.45
CA VAL A 426 10.44 -40.57 -20.48
C VAL A 426 10.38 -39.97 -19.08
N CYS A 427 9.84 -40.71 -18.11
CA CYS A 427 9.56 -40.19 -16.78
C CYS A 427 9.53 -41.37 -15.81
N VAL A 428 10.22 -41.23 -14.68
CA VAL A 428 10.07 -42.14 -13.53
C VAL A 428 8.65 -42.02 -12.98
N GLU A 429 8.07 -43.10 -12.48
CA GLU A 429 6.74 -43.06 -11.84
C GLU A 429 6.66 -41.90 -10.82
N ASN A 430 5.55 -41.13 -10.88
CA ASN A 430 5.29 -39.94 -10.06
C ASN A 430 6.24 -38.74 -10.28
N CYS A 431 6.91 -38.64 -11.44
CA CYS A 431 7.83 -37.51 -11.71
C CYS A 431 7.19 -36.11 -11.54
N GLN A 432 5.88 -35.98 -11.78
CA GLN A 432 5.14 -34.72 -11.61
C GLN A 432 4.93 -34.31 -10.14
N GLU A 433 5.04 -35.24 -9.18
CA GLU A 433 4.85 -34.95 -7.76
C GLU A 433 6.16 -34.56 -7.05
N PHE A 434 7.31 -34.81 -7.69
CA PHE A 434 8.61 -34.56 -7.09
C PHE A 434 8.89 -33.07 -6.90
N SER A 435 9.31 -32.70 -5.69
CA SER A 435 9.86 -31.38 -5.40
C SER A 435 11.14 -31.54 -4.59
N GLY A 436 12.25 -30.96 -5.07
CA GLY A 436 13.57 -31.09 -4.44
C GLY A 436 14.34 -32.37 -4.80
N VAL A 437 13.80 -33.21 -5.69
CA VAL A 437 14.47 -34.41 -6.25
C VAL A 437 14.98 -34.09 -7.67
N SER A 438 16.22 -34.45 -8.00
CA SER A 438 16.83 -34.14 -9.30
C SER A 438 17.24 -35.41 -10.03
N ILE A 439 16.38 -35.86 -10.94
CA ILE A 439 16.63 -37.01 -11.83
C ILE A 439 17.27 -36.51 -13.13
N GLN A 440 18.21 -37.28 -13.68
CA GLN A 440 18.84 -37.06 -14.99
C GLN A 440 18.62 -38.28 -15.88
N TYR A 441 18.22 -38.06 -17.13
CA TYR A 441 18.04 -39.14 -18.12
C TYR A 441 19.18 -39.16 -19.12
N LYS A 442 19.63 -40.36 -19.49
CA LYS A 442 20.66 -40.61 -20.53
C LYS A 442 20.20 -41.73 -21.46
N LEU A 443 20.67 -41.71 -22.70
CA LEU A 443 20.45 -42.79 -23.67
C LEU A 443 21.77 -43.53 -23.94
N GLN A 444 21.70 -44.85 -24.00
CA GLN A 444 22.80 -45.72 -24.42
C GLN A 444 22.37 -46.47 -25.69
N PRO A 445 22.97 -46.19 -26.87
CA PRO A 445 22.63 -46.90 -28.10
C PRO A 445 23.14 -48.34 -28.08
N SER A 446 22.34 -49.28 -28.59
CA SER A 446 22.78 -50.68 -28.75
C SER A 446 23.74 -50.87 -29.93
N SER A 447 23.66 -49.99 -30.93
CA SER A 447 24.54 -49.95 -32.10
C SER A 447 24.99 -48.51 -32.37
N THR A 448 26.28 -48.29 -32.57
CA THR A 448 26.85 -46.98 -32.88
C THR A 448 26.45 -46.48 -34.27
N ASN A 449 26.10 -47.37 -35.21
CA ASN A 449 25.84 -47.01 -36.60
C ASN A 449 24.52 -46.27 -36.80
N CYS A 450 23.50 -46.53 -35.96
CA CYS A 450 22.17 -45.93 -36.06
C CYS A 450 21.85 -44.99 -34.88
N SER A 451 22.88 -44.36 -34.28
CA SER A 451 22.71 -43.46 -33.14
C SER A 451 22.14 -42.09 -33.54
N ALA A 452 20.85 -42.03 -33.84
CA ALA A 452 20.15 -40.82 -34.29
C ALA A 452 19.53 -39.95 -33.17
N LEU A 453 19.36 -40.46 -31.94
CA LEU A 453 18.52 -39.83 -30.91
C LEU A 453 19.32 -39.20 -29.75
N GLY A 454 18.69 -38.25 -29.06
CA GLY A 454 19.17 -37.67 -27.81
C GLY A 454 18.05 -37.50 -26.78
N VAL A 455 18.42 -37.20 -25.53
CA VAL A 455 17.48 -36.88 -24.46
C VAL A 455 17.90 -35.60 -23.74
N VAL A 456 16.94 -34.76 -23.38
CA VAL A 456 17.15 -33.59 -22.52
C VAL A 456 16.26 -33.71 -21.28
N THR A 457 16.79 -33.41 -20.10
CA THR A 457 16.01 -33.49 -18.86
C THR A 457 15.42 -32.13 -18.50
N SER A 458 14.11 -32.08 -18.30
CA SER A 458 13.39 -30.93 -17.76
C SER A 458 13.50 -30.92 -16.23
N THR A 459 13.83 -29.76 -15.65
CA THR A 459 13.87 -29.57 -14.19
C THR A 459 12.50 -29.30 -13.58
N GLU A 460 11.51 -28.93 -14.38
CA GLU A 460 10.17 -28.59 -13.90
C GLU A 460 9.34 -29.84 -13.65
N ASP A 461 9.23 -30.72 -14.66
CA ASP A 461 8.50 -31.97 -14.56
C ASP A 461 9.36 -33.16 -14.12
N THR A 462 10.69 -32.96 -13.97
CA THR A 462 11.69 -34.02 -13.75
C THR A 462 11.60 -35.19 -14.75
N SER A 463 11.21 -34.88 -15.99
CA SER A 463 11.07 -35.82 -17.11
C SER A 463 12.16 -35.61 -18.18
N GLY A 464 12.40 -36.61 -19.01
CA GLY A 464 13.31 -36.54 -20.16
C GLY A 464 12.56 -36.45 -21.48
N THR A 465 12.84 -35.45 -22.31
CA THR A 465 12.28 -35.32 -23.66
C THR A 465 13.24 -35.95 -24.68
N LEU A 466 12.75 -36.93 -25.44
CA LEU A 466 13.47 -37.58 -26.54
C LEU A 466 13.40 -36.71 -27.80
N TYR A 467 14.54 -36.53 -28.47
CA TYR A 467 14.62 -35.72 -29.69
C TYR A 467 15.57 -36.32 -30.74
N VAL A 468 15.37 -35.94 -32.01
CA VAL A 468 16.27 -36.33 -33.11
C VAL A 468 17.56 -35.50 -33.06
N ASN A 469 18.71 -36.13 -32.85
CA ASN A 469 20.01 -35.46 -32.79
C ASN A 469 20.75 -35.49 -34.14
N ASP A 470 20.67 -36.61 -34.86
CA ASP A 470 21.32 -36.81 -36.16
C ASP A 470 20.31 -37.29 -37.20
N THR A 471 19.95 -36.40 -38.12
CA THR A 471 19.00 -36.66 -39.20
C THR A 471 19.59 -37.56 -40.29
N GLU A 472 20.92 -37.55 -40.51
CA GLU A 472 21.55 -38.39 -41.54
C GLU A 472 21.52 -39.86 -41.14
N ALA A 473 21.75 -40.15 -39.86
CA ALA A 473 21.58 -41.50 -39.31
C ALA A 473 20.14 -42.01 -39.49
N LEU A 474 19.13 -41.14 -39.33
CA LEU A 474 17.70 -41.49 -39.50
C LEU A 474 17.33 -41.78 -40.96
N ARG A 475 18.01 -41.16 -41.92
CA ARG A 475 17.77 -41.32 -43.36
C ARG A 475 18.33 -42.64 -43.92
N ARG A 476 19.28 -43.28 -43.23
CA ARG A 476 19.90 -44.52 -43.70
C ARG A 476 18.85 -45.64 -43.81
N PRO A 477 18.80 -46.36 -44.94
CA PRO A 477 17.80 -47.41 -45.15
C PRO A 477 17.94 -48.57 -44.15
N GLU A 478 19.15 -48.82 -43.67
CA GLU A 478 19.52 -49.83 -42.66
C GLU A 478 19.04 -49.50 -41.23
N CYS A 479 18.70 -48.24 -40.95
CA CYS A 479 18.23 -47.80 -39.63
C CYS A 479 16.69 -47.72 -39.61
N THR A 480 16.00 -48.87 -39.64
CA THR A 480 14.53 -48.95 -39.57
C THR A 480 13.99 -49.04 -38.15
N GLU A 481 14.76 -49.65 -37.25
CA GLU A 481 14.40 -49.80 -35.83
C GLU A 481 15.61 -49.42 -34.99
N LEU A 482 15.45 -48.42 -34.13
CA LEU A 482 16.51 -47.92 -33.26
C LEU A 482 16.30 -48.44 -31.85
N GLN A 483 17.28 -49.17 -31.32
CA GLN A 483 17.22 -49.73 -29.97
C GLN A 483 18.20 -49.02 -29.03
N TYR A 484 17.66 -48.45 -27.96
CA TYR A 484 18.40 -47.77 -26.90
C TYR A 484 18.03 -48.32 -25.52
N THR A 485 18.92 -48.13 -24.55
CA THR A 485 18.60 -48.22 -23.13
C THR A 485 18.49 -46.81 -22.55
N VAL A 486 17.35 -46.49 -21.95
CA VAL A 486 17.14 -45.25 -21.19
C VAL A 486 17.61 -45.49 -19.78
N VAL A 487 18.52 -44.64 -19.28
CA VAL A 487 19.03 -44.70 -17.90
C VAL A 487 18.57 -43.45 -17.17
N ALA A 488 17.78 -43.61 -16.12
CA ALA A 488 17.41 -42.54 -15.20
C ALA A 488 18.30 -42.61 -13.95
N THR A 489 18.91 -41.50 -13.55
CA THR A 489 19.86 -41.43 -12.42
C THR A 489 19.48 -40.30 -11.49
N ASP A 490 19.37 -40.57 -10.19
CA ASP A 490 19.27 -39.51 -9.18
C ASP A 490 20.63 -38.85 -8.97
N ARG A 491 20.66 -37.52 -9.01
CA ARG A 491 21.88 -36.73 -8.90
C ARG A 491 22.51 -36.80 -7.51
N GLN A 492 21.71 -36.95 -6.45
CA GLN A 492 22.20 -36.94 -5.07
C GLN A 492 22.74 -38.31 -4.64
N THR A 493 21.93 -39.37 -4.74
CA THR A 493 22.28 -40.72 -4.27
C THR A 493 23.02 -41.55 -5.30
N ARG A 494 23.07 -41.11 -6.57
CA ARG A 494 23.60 -41.90 -7.70
C ARG A 494 22.87 -43.22 -7.96
N ARG A 495 21.69 -43.44 -7.35
CA ARG A 495 20.85 -44.59 -7.71
C ARG A 495 20.35 -44.43 -9.14
N GLN A 496 20.31 -45.53 -9.87
CA GLN A 496 19.89 -45.55 -11.27
C GLN A 496 18.89 -46.67 -11.53
N THR A 497 18.05 -46.47 -12.52
CA THR A 497 17.12 -47.46 -13.08
C THR A 497 17.17 -47.35 -14.62
N GLN A 498 16.78 -48.40 -15.32
CA GLN A 498 16.89 -48.47 -16.77
C GLN A 498 15.67 -49.11 -17.42
N ALA A 499 15.35 -48.70 -18.64
CA ALA A 499 14.26 -49.23 -19.46
C ALA A 499 14.69 -49.39 -20.92
N SER A 500 14.10 -50.36 -21.62
CA SER A 500 14.31 -50.50 -23.07
C SER A 500 13.54 -49.41 -23.82
N LEU A 501 14.15 -48.84 -24.86
CA LEU A 501 13.51 -47.87 -25.76
C LEU A 501 13.68 -48.36 -27.20
N VAL A 502 12.56 -48.62 -27.85
CA VAL A 502 12.49 -48.99 -29.27
C VAL A 502 11.85 -47.82 -30.03
N VAL A 503 12.51 -47.36 -31.09
CA VAL A 503 11.97 -46.30 -31.95
C VAL A 503 11.88 -46.79 -33.38
N THR A 504 10.67 -46.84 -33.94
CA THR A 504 10.41 -47.28 -35.31
C THR A 504 10.51 -46.11 -36.28
N VAL A 505 11.35 -46.23 -37.31
CA VAL A 505 11.57 -45.18 -38.33
C VAL A 505 10.65 -45.44 -39.51
N GLU A 506 9.68 -44.56 -39.70
CA GLU A 506 8.59 -44.72 -40.67
C GLU A 506 8.65 -43.69 -41.80
N GLY A 507 8.13 -44.04 -42.98
CA GLY A 507 8.01 -43.14 -44.12
C GLY A 507 9.21 -43.09 -45.07
N THR A 508 9.07 -42.32 -46.14
CA THR A 508 10.08 -42.15 -47.20
C THR A 508 10.72 -40.77 -47.15
N TYR A 509 11.99 -40.68 -47.51
CA TYR A 509 12.68 -39.41 -47.63
C TYR A 509 12.28 -38.70 -48.94
N ILE A 510 11.97 -37.40 -48.85
CA ILE A 510 11.82 -36.50 -50.01
C ILE A 510 12.80 -35.35 -49.78
N ALA A 511 13.57 -35.01 -50.82
CA ALA A 511 14.50 -33.90 -50.78
C ALA A 511 13.76 -32.58 -50.55
N GLU A 512 14.38 -31.69 -49.76
CA GLU A 512 13.83 -30.38 -49.43
C GLU A 512 13.88 -29.44 -50.65
N GLU A 513 12.93 -28.51 -50.75
CA GLU A 513 12.97 -27.46 -51.76
C GLU A 513 14.13 -26.50 -51.52
N VAL A 514 14.77 -26.06 -52.60
CA VAL A 514 15.87 -25.11 -52.55
C VAL A 514 15.32 -23.74 -52.14
N GLY A 515 15.76 -23.22 -50.99
CA GLY A 515 15.37 -21.90 -50.50
C GLY A 515 14.64 -21.87 -49.15
N CYS A 516 14.36 -23.02 -48.53
CA CYS A 516 13.71 -23.06 -47.23
C CYS A 516 14.59 -22.49 -46.09
N PRO A 517 14.04 -21.64 -45.20
CA PRO A 517 14.78 -21.11 -44.06
C PRO A 517 15.05 -22.19 -43.01
N LYS A 518 16.10 -21.97 -42.18
CA LYS A 518 16.47 -22.89 -41.10
C LYS A 518 15.37 -23.01 -40.01
N SER A 519 14.65 -21.94 -39.73
CA SER A 519 13.57 -21.89 -38.72
C SER A 519 12.20 -21.74 -39.39
N CYS A 520 11.20 -22.45 -38.88
CA CYS A 520 9.81 -22.33 -39.32
C CYS A 520 9.27 -20.91 -39.13
N ALA A 521 9.66 -20.24 -38.04
CA ALA A 521 9.11 -18.94 -37.65
C ALA A 521 9.46 -17.79 -38.61
N VAL A 522 10.35 -18.02 -39.58
CA VAL A 522 10.70 -17.02 -40.61
C VAL A 522 9.56 -16.85 -41.62
N ASN A 523 8.84 -17.93 -41.93
CA ASN A 523 7.77 -17.93 -42.92
C ASN A 523 6.56 -17.15 -42.38
N LYS A 524 6.15 -16.12 -43.14
CA LYS A 524 5.04 -15.23 -42.75
C LYS A 524 3.69 -15.76 -43.26
N ARG A 525 3.66 -16.46 -44.39
CA ARG A 525 2.41 -16.94 -45.00
C ARG A 525 2.25 -18.45 -44.85
N ARG A 526 0.99 -18.89 -44.84
CA ARG A 526 0.64 -20.31 -44.70
C ARG A 526 1.25 -21.22 -45.77
N PRO A 527 1.19 -20.91 -47.08
CA PRO A 527 1.78 -21.78 -48.11
C PRO A 527 3.29 -21.96 -47.92
N GLU A 528 4.01 -20.85 -47.71
CA GLU A 528 5.45 -20.84 -47.44
C GLU A 528 5.82 -21.66 -46.19
N CYS A 529 4.96 -21.61 -45.16
CA CYS A 529 5.12 -22.40 -43.95
C CYS A 529 5.01 -23.91 -44.22
N GLU A 530 3.94 -24.34 -44.90
CA GLU A 530 3.60 -25.77 -45.06
C GLU A 530 4.41 -26.47 -46.18
N GLU A 531 5.01 -25.70 -47.09
CA GLU A 531 5.91 -26.22 -48.15
C GLU A 531 7.32 -26.51 -47.63
N CYS A 532 7.79 -25.74 -46.63
CA CYS A 532 9.12 -25.86 -46.07
C CYS A 532 9.18 -26.61 -44.73
N GLY A 533 10.37 -27.13 -44.41
CA GLY A 533 10.69 -27.74 -43.13
C GLY A 533 11.80 -26.98 -42.41
N GLY A 534 11.60 -26.68 -41.13
CA GLY A 534 12.62 -26.09 -40.25
C GLY A 534 13.12 -27.05 -39.16
N LEU A 535 14.07 -26.60 -38.36
CA LEU A 535 14.49 -27.30 -37.14
C LEU A 535 13.30 -27.59 -36.22
N GLY A 536 13.33 -28.73 -35.53
CA GLY A 536 12.27 -29.13 -34.60
C GLY A 536 11.04 -29.80 -35.25
N SER A 537 10.94 -29.81 -36.58
CA SER A 537 9.76 -30.38 -37.26
C SER A 537 9.75 -31.93 -37.22
N PRO A 538 8.75 -32.58 -36.56
CA PRO A 538 8.70 -34.03 -36.43
C PRO A 538 8.28 -34.75 -37.72
N THR A 539 7.58 -34.06 -38.63
CA THR A 539 7.12 -34.60 -39.92
C THR A 539 8.01 -34.17 -41.10
N GLY A 540 9.01 -33.32 -40.83
CA GLY A 540 9.85 -32.68 -41.84
C GLY A 540 9.24 -31.44 -42.51
N ARG A 541 8.03 -31.03 -42.11
CA ARG A 541 7.37 -29.78 -42.52
C ARG A 541 6.99 -28.96 -41.31
N CYS A 542 6.95 -27.65 -41.45
CA CYS A 542 6.41 -26.78 -40.41
C CYS A 542 4.88 -26.85 -40.35
N GLU A 543 4.31 -26.48 -39.22
CA GLU A 543 2.87 -26.43 -38.98
C GLU A 543 2.41 -24.97 -38.83
N TRP A 544 1.34 -24.63 -39.55
CA TRP A 544 0.69 -23.33 -39.45
C TRP A 544 -0.41 -23.33 -38.39
N ARG A 545 -0.34 -22.39 -37.44
CA ARG A 545 -1.44 -22.10 -36.51
C ARG A 545 -2.17 -20.84 -36.97
N GLN A 546 -3.47 -20.96 -37.21
CA GLN A 546 -4.32 -19.80 -37.52
C GLN A 546 -4.88 -19.20 -36.23
N GLY A 547 -4.63 -17.92 -36.02
CA GLY A 547 -5.18 -17.14 -34.91
C GLY A 547 -6.61 -16.67 -35.13
N ASP A 548 -7.17 -15.95 -34.15
CA ASP A 548 -8.58 -15.53 -34.13
C ASP A 548 -8.85 -14.13 -34.72
N GLY A 549 -7.82 -13.33 -34.94
CA GLY A 549 -7.93 -11.97 -35.49
C GLY A 549 -8.59 -10.95 -34.55
N LYS A 550 -8.75 -11.26 -33.24
CA LYS A 550 -9.47 -10.41 -32.28
C LYS A 550 -8.55 -9.40 -31.57
N GLY A 551 -7.70 -8.70 -32.32
CA GLY A 551 -6.70 -7.80 -31.74
C GLY A 551 -5.49 -8.55 -31.19
N ILE A 552 -4.93 -8.09 -30.07
CA ILE A 552 -3.77 -8.71 -29.43
C ILE A 552 -4.25 -9.92 -28.61
N THR A 553 -4.06 -11.13 -29.12
CA THR A 553 -4.51 -12.36 -28.46
C THR A 553 -3.38 -13.38 -28.30
N ARG A 554 -3.54 -14.30 -27.34
CA ARG A 554 -2.61 -15.43 -27.17
C ARG A 554 -2.65 -16.40 -28.36
N ASN A 555 -3.77 -16.44 -29.06
CA ASN A 555 -3.97 -17.24 -30.25
C ASN A 555 -3.68 -16.41 -31.51
N PHE A 556 -2.42 -15.98 -31.67
CA PHE A 556 -1.94 -15.27 -32.87
C PHE A 556 -1.54 -16.25 -33.97
N SER A 557 -1.67 -15.82 -35.23
CA SER A 557 -1.30 -16.63 -36.39
C SER A 557 0.21 -16.74 -36.52
N THR A 558 0.74 -17.93 -36.77
CA THR A 558 2.19 -18.14 -36.87
C THR A 558 2.58 -19.48 -37.49
N CYS A 559 3.84 -19.59 -37.93
CA CYS A 559 4.46 -20.82 -38.41
C CYS A 559 5.39 -21.40 -37.34
N SER A 560 5.19 -22.66 -36.98
CA SER A 560 5.89 -23.33 -35.86
C SER A 560 6.38 -24.73 -36.27
N PRO A 561 7.39 -25.31 -35.59
CA PRO A 561 7.77 -26.70 -35.86
C PRO A 561 6.71 -27.73 -35.43
N SER A 562 6.01 -27.46 -34.32
CA SER A 562 4.85 -28.23 -33.87
C SER A 562 3.96 -27.34 -33.03
N THR A 563 2.69 -27.22 -33.44
CA THR A 563 1.67 -26.39 -32.77
C THR A 563 1.37 -26.79 -31.31
N ARG A 564 1.87 -27.95 -30.87
CA ARG A 564 1.69 -28.47 -29.50
C ARG A 564 2.78 -28.04 -28.53
N THR A 565 4.00 -27.83 -29.03
CA THR A 565 5.16 -27.44 -28.21
C THR A 565 5.59 -26.00 -28.49
N CYS A 566 5.24 -25.47 -29.66
CA CYS A 566 5.50 -24.10 -30.08
C CYS A 566 4.28 -23.61 -30.85
N PRO A 567 3.58 -22.52 -30.50
CA PRO A 567 3.80 -21.57 -29.41
C PRO A 567 2.94 -21.89 -28.16
N ASP A 568 3.49 -22.63 -27.21
CA ASP A 568 2.78 -23.03 -25.98
C ASP A 568 2.96 -22.03 -24.83
N GLY A 569 3.85 -21.04 -25.00
CA GLY A 569 4.19 -20.01 -24.02
C GLY A 569 5.25 -20.43 -23.01
N HIS A 570 5.83 -21.63 -23.15
CA HIS A 570 6.86 -22.19 -22.29
C HIS A 570 8.10 -22.64 -23.08
N CYS A 571 9.17 -21.85 -23.02
CA CYS A 571 10.44 -22.25 -23.60
C CYS A 571 11.09 -23.40 -22.81
N ASP A 572 10.90 -24.63 -23.29
CA ASP A 572 11.36 -25.83 -22.63
C ASP A 572 12.90 -26.06 -22.74
N ALA A 573 13.38 -27.11 -22.08
CA ALA A 573 14.81 -27.45 -22.07
C ALA A 573 15.37 -27.85 -23.46
N LEU A 574 14.51 -28.26 -24.40
CA LEU A 574 14.92 -28.59 -25.77
C LEU A 574 14.96 -27.33 -26.63
N GLU A 575 13.93 -26.51 -26.59
CA GLU A 575 13.81 -25.28 -27.39
C GLU A 575 14.88 -24.25 -27.03
N SER A 576 15.27 -24.20 -25.75
CA SER A 576 16.36 -23.34 -25.28
C SER A 576 17.75 -23.73 -25.81
N ARG A 577 17.93 -24.90 -26.44
CA ARG A 577 19.24 -25.35 -26.97
C ARG A 577 19.66 -24.61 -28.25
N ASP A 578 18.73 -24.32 -29.14
CA ASP A 578 18.98 -23.55 -30.37
C ASP A 578 17.78 -22.63 -30.62
N ILE A 579 18.03 -21.33 -30.65
CA ILE A 579 17.00 -20.29 -30.84
C ILE A 579 16.22 -20.44 -32.15
N ASN A 580 16.74 -21.21 -33.12
CA ASN A 580 16.07 -21.52 -34.38
C ASN A 580 14.91 -22.52 -34.24
N ILE A 581 14.76 -23.20 -33.10
CA ILE A 581 13.68 -24.19 -32.89
C ILE A 581 12.35 -23.46 -32.71
N CYS A 582 12.18 -22.76 -31.58
CA CYS A 582 10.99 -21.96 -31.29
C CYS A 582 11.39 -20.57 -30.78
N PRO A 583 11.74 -19.62 -31.66
CA PRO A 583 12.04 -18.25 -31.23
C PRO A 583 10.81 -17.57 -30.60
N GLN A 584 9.60 -17.98 -30.96
CA GLN A 584 8.37 -17.37 -30.45
C GLN A 584 8.21 -17.53 -28.94
N ASP A 585 8.72 -18.62 -28.34
CA ASP A 585 8.69 -18.84 -26.89
C ASP A 585 10.04 -18.50 -26.21
N CYS A 586 11.17 -18.65 -26.91
CA CYS A 586 12.50 -18.53 -26.31
C CYS A 586 13.22 -17.18 -26.52
N LEU A 587 12.76 -16.33 -27.44
CA LEU A 587 13.49 -15.13 -27.83
C LEU A 587 13.49 -14.03 -26.77
N ARG A 588 14.65 -13.41 -26.55
CA ARG A 588 14.86 -12.30 -25.59
C ARG A 588 15.00 -10.92 -26.24
N GLY A 589 14.99 -10.82 -27.55
CA GLY A 589 15.13 -9.55 -28.27
C GLY A 589 13.82 -8.77 -28.42
N PRO A 590 13.81 -7.72 -29.26
CA PRO A 590 12.65 -6.87 -29.47
C PRO A 590 11.55 -7.58 -30.30
N ILE A 591 10.30 -7.32 -29.94
CA ILE A 591 9.11 -7.69 -30.71
C ILE A 591 8.52 -6.37 -31.25
N VAL A 592 8.30 -6.30 -32.55
CA VAL A 592 7.79 -5.10 -33.24
C VAL A 592 6.34 -5.32 -33.64
N GLY A 593 5.50 -4.30 -33.49
CA GLY A 593 4.05 -4.38 -33.73
C GLY A 593 3.24 -4.64 -32.46
N GLY A 594 1.95 -4.90 -32.61
CA GLY A 594 1.02 -5.09 -31.48
C GLY A 594 1.28 -6.42 -30.77
N HIS A 595 1.76 -6.40 -29.52
CA HIS A 595 2.09 -7.63 -28.81
C HIS A 595 2.03 -7.46 -27.28
N GLU A 596 1.96 -8.58 -26.57
CA GLU A 596 2.25 -8.72 -25.14
C GLU A 596 3.42 -9.69 -24.97
N ARG A 597 4.41 -9.34 -24.15
CA ARG A 597 5.61 -10.15 -23.95
C ARG A 597 5.40 -11.21 -22.85
N GLY A 598 5.99 -12.39 -23.00
CA GLY A 598 6.02 -13.42 -21.96
C GLY A 598 6.74 -12.99 -20.67
N GLU A 599 6.38 -13.60 -19.53
CA GLU A 599 6.94 -13.28 -18.20
C GLU A 599 8.46 -13.40 -18.16
N ARG A 600 9.07 -14.25 -19.00
CA ARG A 600 10.53 -14.43 -19.06
C ARG A 600 11.13 -14.20 -20.44
N GLN A 601 10.46 -14.60 -21.50
CA GLN A 601 10.91 -14.52 -22.89
C GLN A 601 9.72 -14.86 -23.81
N GLY A 602 9.90 -14.69 -25.12
CA GLY A 602 8.87 -15.01 -26.11
C GLY A 602 7.69 -14.04 -26.17
N ILE A 603 6.71 -14.40 -27.00
CA ILE A 603 5.49 -13.67 -27.33
C ILE A 603 4.34 -14.31 -26.54
N LYS A 604 3.78 -13.59 -25.57
CA LYS A 604 2.59 -14.04 -24.81
C LYS A 604 1.31 -13.86 -25.63
N ALA A 605 1.20 -12.73 -26.32
CA ALA A 605 0.12 -12.41 -27.22
C ALA A 605 0.64 -11.54 -28.38
N GLY A 606 -0.01 -11.64 -29.54
CA GLY A 606 0.39 -10.93 -30.75
C GLY A 606 -0.81 -10.45 -31.54
N TYR A 607 -0.64 -9.40 -32.32
CA TYR A 607 -1.64 -8.86 -33.23
C TYR A 607 -1.40 -9.39 -34.64
N GLY A 608 -2.38 -10.12 -35.18
CA GLY A 608 -2.30 -10.66 -36.54
C GLY A 608 -1.34 -11.84 -36.67
N ILE A 609 -0.40 -11.73 -37.61
CA ILE A 609 0.61 -12.75 -37.92
C ILE A 609 1.91 -12.38 -37.23
N CYS A 610 2.46 -13.29 -36.42
CA CYS A 610 3.76 -13.12 -35.81
C CYS A 610 4.82 -14.02 -36.47
N ASN A 611 5.86 -13.43 -37.04
CA ASN A 611 7.04 -14.11 -37.55
C ASN A 611 8.30 -13.63 -36.81
N CYS A 612 9.32 -14.48 -36.73
CA CYS A 612 10.55 -14.22 -35.99
C CYS A 612 11.78 -14.55 -36.83
N PHE A 613 12.79 -13.70 -36.74
CA PHE A 613 14.11 -13.87 -37.35
C PHE A 613 15.13 -14.15 -36.24
N PRO A 614 15.46 -15.43 -35.98
CA PRO A 614 16.34 -15.82 -34.88
C PRO A 614 17.75 -15.21 -34.97
N ASP A 615 18.27 -15.05 -36.19
CA ASP A 615 19.61 -14.49 -36.46
C ASP A 615 19.71 -13.01 -36.05
N GLU A 616 18.63 -12.25 -36.27
CA GLU A 616 18.51 -10.85 -35.84
C GLU A 616 17.98 -10.72 -34.39
N LYS A 617 17.54 -11.83 -33.79
CA LYS A 617 16.85 -11.88 -32.50
C LYS A 617 15.65 -10.93 -32.46
N LYS A 618 14.87 -10.85 -33.53
CA LYS A 618 13.73 -9.94 -33.66
C LYS A 618 12.48 -10.66 -34.11
N CYS A 619 11.32 -10.25 -33.60
CA CYS A 619 10.02 -10.72 -34.07
C CYS A 619 9.15 -9.54 -34.52
N PHE A 620 8.21 -9.80 -35.41
CA PHE A 620 7.24 -8.84 -35.93
C PHE A 620 5.85 -9.46 -35.77
N CYS A 621 4.89 -8.69 -35.27
CA CYS A 621 3.49 -9.07 -35.10
C CYS A 621 2.61 -7.98 -35.73
N GLU A 622 2.11 -8.26 -36.93
CA GLU A 622 1.36 -7.32 -37.74
C GLU A 622 0.15 -7.98 -38.41
N PRO A 623 -0.94 -7.23 -38.65
CA PRO A 623 -2.08 -7.74 -39.42
C PRO A 623 -1.66 -8.03 -40.86
N GLU A 624 -2.39 -8.92 -41.52
CA GLU A 624 -2.13 -9.24 -42.93
C GLU A 624 -2.50 -8.03 -43.81
N ASP A 625 -1.52 -7.46 -44.52
CA ASP A 625 -1.74 -6.33 -45.43
C ASP A 625 -2.74 -6.75 -46.53
N SER A 626 -3.92 -6.14 -46.52
CA SER A 626 -4.83 -6.15 -47.66
C SER A 626 -4.09 -5.56 -48.88
N GLN A 627 -3.80 -6.41 -49.86
CA GLN A 627 -3.10 -6.14 -51.10
C GLN A 627 -3.38 -4.75 -51.73
N GLY A 628 -2.31 -4.02 -52.04
CA GLY A 628 -2.35 -2.89 -52.97
C GLY A 628 -0.93 -2.43 -53.39
N PRO A 629 -0.29 -3.06 -54.39
CA PRO A 629 1.07 -2.72 -54.84
C PRO A 629 1.19 -1.39 -55.62
N LEU A 630 0.19 -0.50 -55.58
CA LEU A 630 0.12 0.68 -56.46
C LEU A 630 0.36 2.03 -55.76
N CYS A 631 0.32 2.13 -54.44
CA CYS A 631 0.41 3.43 -53.76
C CYS A 631 1.84 3.99 -53.61
N ASP A 632 2.86 3.14 -53.66
CA ASP A 632 4.22 3.55 -53.26
C ASP A 632 4.97 4.34 -54.36
N GLU A 633 4.78 3.99 -55.65
CA GLU A 633 5.38 4.77 -56.75
C GLU A 633 4.68 6.12 -56.97
N LEU A 634 3.36 6.19 -56.81
CA LEU A 634 2.61 7.44 -56.98
C LEU A 634 2.87 8.40 -55.83
N CYS A 635 3.00 7.91 -54.59
CA CYS A 635 3.32 8.76 -53.45
C CYS A 635 4.75 9.29 -53.54
N ARG A 636 5.71 8.45 -53.94
CA ARG A 636 7.11 8.86 -54.12
C ARG A 636 7.28 9.91 -55.21
N THR A 637 6.58 9.77 -56.34
CA THR A 637 6.58 10.76 -57.42
C THR A 637 5.93 12.08 -56.99
N VAL A 638 4.79 12.05 -56.30
CA VAL A 638 4.12 13.25 -55.76
C VAL A 638 4.99 13.99 -54.74
N ILE A 639 5.66 13.27 -53.82
CA ILE A 639 6.56 13.89 -52.85
C ILE A 639 7.77 14.53 -53.55
N THR A 640 8.40 13.83 -54.51
CA THR A 640 9.52 14.41 -55.27
C THR A 640 9.12 15.63 -56.08
N ALA A 641 7.92 15.63 -56.69
CA ALA A 641 7.39 16.77 -57.42
C ALA A 641 7.10 17.96 -56.50
N ALA A 642 6.51 17.73 -55.32
CA ALA A 642 6.22 18.77 -54.33
C ALA A 642 7.50 19.42 -53.78
N VAL A 643 8.55 18.63 -53.52
CA VAL A 643 9.86 19.15 -53.08
C VAL A 643 10.54 19.96 -54.19
N LEU A 644 10.48 19.51 -55.45
CA LEU A 644 10.98 20.26 -56.60
C LEU A 644 10.22 21.59 -56.80
N PHE A 645 8.90 21.59 -56.67
CA PHE A 645 8.07 22.80 -56.79
C PHE A 645 8.36 23.78 -55.65
N SER A 646 8.50 23.29 -54.42
CA SER A 646 8.92 24.08 -53.25
C SER A 646 10.30 24.73 -53.48
N PHE A 647 11.27 23.98 -54.01
CA PHE A 647 12.60 24.49 -54.32
C PHE A 647 12.57 25.56 -55.41
N ILE A 648 11.81 25.36 -56.50
CA ILE A 648 11.66 26.33 -57.58
C ILE A 648 10.99 27.61 -57.06
N ILE A 649 9.92 27.51 -56.27
CA ILE A 649 9.26 28.68 -55.66
C ILE A 649 10.22 29.44 -54.74
N SER A 650 11.01 28.73 -53.92
CA SER A 650 12.01 29.35 -53.04
C SER A 650 13.09 30.09 -53.84
N VAL A 651 13.57 29.52 -54.97
CA VAL A 651 14.54 30.17 -55.85
C VAL A 651 13.92 31.40 -56.55
N LEU A 652 12.69 31.30 -57.06
CA LEU A 652 11.98 32.42 -57.69
C LEU A 652 11.67 33.55 -56.69
N LEU A 653 11.26 33.24 -55.46
CA LEU A 653 11.06 34.24 -54.41
C LEU A 653 12.39 34.86 -53.98
N SER A 654 13.47 34.08 -53.84
CA SER A 654 14.79 34.62 -53.52
C SER A 654 15.31 35.55 -54.62
N THR A 655 15.16 35.18 -55.90
CA THR A 655 15.58 36.00 -57.05
C THR A 655 14.71 37.23 -57.21
N PHE A 656 13.40 37.16 -56.93
CA PHE A 656 12.51 38.31 -56.88
C PHE A 656 12.88 39.26 -55.73
N CYS A 657 13.15 38.74 -54.53
CA CYS A 657 13.62 39.51 -53.38
C CYS A 657 14.99 40.15 -53.65
N ILE A 658 15.94 39.43 -54.24
CA ILE A 658 17.27 39.94 -54.63
C ILE A 658 17.12 41.00 -55.72
N HIS A 659 16.28 40.79 -56.74
CA HIS A 659 16.03 41.77 -57.79
C HIS A 659 15.33 43.04 -57.27
N ARG A 660 14.43 42.91 -56.27
CA ARG A 660 13.77 44.05 -55.62
C ARG A 660 14.72 44.79 -54.66
N TYR A 661 15.62 44.07 -54.00
CA TYR A 661 16.67 44.62 -53.13
C TYR A 661 17.74 45.37 -53.93
N HIS A 662 18.10 44.88 -55.12
CA HIS A 662 19.09 45.53 -55.99
C HIS A 662 18.55 46.74 -56.78
N LYS A 663 17.23 46.96 -56.85
CA LYS A 663 16.62 48.11 -57.53
C LYS A 663 16.54 49.38 -56.66
N HIS A 664 16.82 49.28 -55.35
CA HIS A 664 16.83 50.40 -54.39
C HIS A 664 18.21 50.63 -53.74
N ALA A 665 19.22 50.92 -54.58
CA ALA A 665 20.57 51.37 -54.21
C ALA A 665 20.58 52.40 -53.05
N HIS A 666 21.56 52.38 -52.14
CA HIS A 666 22.89 53.01 -52.33
C HIS A 666 24.08 52.20 -51.75
N LYS A 667 25.26 52.49 -52.31
CA LYS A 667 26.46 51.65 -52.50
C LYS A 667 27.42 51.41 -51.29
N PRO A 668 28.24 50.33 -51.32
CA PRO A 668 29.21 49.88 -50.30
C PRO A 668 30.70 50.21 -50.67
N PRO A 669 31.71 49.68 -49.94
CA PRO A 669 32.65 48.75 -50.61
C PRO A 669 33.28 47.61 -49.77
N ILE A 670 33.45 46.43 -50.42
CA ILE A 670 34.67 45.55 -50.54
C ILE A 670 35.29 44.94 -49.25
N ALA A 671 35.86 43.73 -49.14
CA ALA A 671 35.78 42.36 -49.70
C ALA A 671 36.92 41.56 -49.01
N SER A 672 36.85 40.21 -49.01
CA SER A 672 37.89 39.21 -48.62
C SER A 672 38.22 39.06 -47.13
N ALA A 673 38.66 37.93 -46.57
CA ALA A 673 38.59 36.48 -46.85
C ALA A 673 39.19 35.77 -45.60
N GLU A 674 38.85 34.50 -45.41
CA GLU A 674 39.60 33.45 -44.67
C GLU A 674 39.61 33.33 -43.12
N MET A 675 39.28 32.10 -42.70
CA MET A 675 39.89 31.23 -41.68
C MET A 675 39.49 31.28 -40.18
N THR A 676 38.79 30.19 -39.79
CA THR A 676 38.93 29.32 -38.59
C THR A 676 38.82 29.84 -37.14
N PHE A 677 37.92 29.13 -36.42
CA PHE A 677 38.01 28.63 -35.03
C PHE A 677 37.36 29.44 -33.87
N CYS A 678 36.41 28.73 -33.23
CA CYS A 678 35.94 28.77 -31.84
C CYS A 678 35.26 30.00 -31.19
N ARG A 679 34.02 29.69 -30.76
CA ARG A 679 33.26 30.04 -29.54
C ARG A 679 32.20 31.16 -29.57
N PRO A 680 31.13 31.00 -28.74
CA PRO A 680 29.81 31.61 -28.92
C PRO A 680 29.47 32.69 -27.87
N ALA A 681 28.53 33.59 -28.22
CA ALA A 681 27.87 34.59 -27.36
C ALA A 681 26.60 35.08 -28.10
N GLN A 682 25.51 35.59 -27.51
CA GLN A 682 25.01 35.82 -26.14
C GLN A 682 23.58 36.41 -26.25
N GLY A 683 22.83 36.36 -25.15
CA GLY A 683 21.69 37.26 -24.82
C GLY A 683 20.53 36.49 -24.19
N PHE A 684 20.12 36.64 -22.92
CA PHE A 684 20.35 37.61 -21.84
C PHE A 684 20.03 36.95 -20.48
N PRO A 685 20.71 37.27 -19.36
CA PRO A 685 20.15 37.07 -18.02
C PRO A 685 20.28 38.31 -17.11
N ILE A 686 19.27 38.51 -16.24
CA ILE A 686 19.24 39.56 -15.20
C ILE A 686 19.76 38.95 -13.89
N SER A 687 20.77 39.59 -13.29
CA SER A 687 21.24 39.31 -11.93
C SER A 687 21.29 40.59 -11.12
N TYR A 688 20.87 40.52 -9.84
CA TYR A 688 21.20 41.50 -8.81
C TYR A 688 22.19 40.84 -7.84
N SER A 689 23.39 41.43 -7.74
CA SER A 689 24.36 41.16 -6.68
C SER A 689 24.37 42.33 -5.71
N SER A 690 24.48 42.05 -4.40
CA SER A 690 25.17 42.96 -3.49
C SER A 690 26.11 42.16 -2.59
N SER A 691 27.39 42.49 -2.72
CA SER A 691 28.50 42.05 -1.90
C SER A 691 28.48 42.76 -0.54
N GLY A 692 28.71 42.01 0.53
CA GLY A 692 28.94 42.55 1.87
C GLY A 692 29.79 41.59 2.68
N THR A 693 31.10 41.84 2.69
CA THR A 693 32.16 41.19 3.45
C THR A 693 31.87 41.10 4.96
N ARG A 694 32.06 39.92 5.58
CA ARG A 694 32.64 39.76 6.94
C ARG A 694 32.88 38.28 7.33
N ARG A 695 34.18 37.97 7.47
CA ARG A 695 34.92 37.01 8.34
C ARG A 695 34.41 35.57 8.58
N PRO A 696 35.29 34.55 8.42
CA PRO A 696 35.03 33.17 8.81
C PRO A 696 35.40 32.93 10.29
N SER A 697 34.55 32.25 11.05
CA SER A 697 34.93 31.60 12.30
C SER A 697 34.96 30.09 12.11
N LEU A 698 36.08 29.50 12.52
CA LEU A 698 36.34 28.08 12.70
C LEU A 698 35.19 27.41 13.46
N ASP A 699 34.47 26.52 12.80
CA ASP A 699 34.22 25.17 13.31
C ASP A 699 33.81 24.29 12.11
N SER A 700 34.80 23.64 11.49
CA SER A 700 35.11 22.23 11.76
C SER A 700 34.20 21.33 10.90
N MET A 701 34.44 21.25 9.59
CA MET A 701 35.40 20.34 8.95
C MET A 701 35.04 18.85 9.10
N GLU A 702 33.77 18.48 8.94
CA GLU A 702 33.30 17.12 8.65
C GLU A 702 32.08 17.18 7.72
N ASN A 703 32.27 17.25 6.38
CA ASN A 703 31.18 16.97 5.42
C ASN A 703 31.66 16.72 3.97
N GLN A 704 32.91 16.27 3.80
CA GLN A 704 33.45 15.84 2.50
C GLN A 704 33.72 14.33 2.46
N VAL A 705 32.82 13.53 3.04
CA VAL A 705 32.77 12.09 2.77
C VAL A 705 31.76 11.89 1.64
N SER A 706 32.24 11.34 0.53
CA SER A 706 31.47 10.98 -0.65
C SER A 706 30.16 10.28 -0.30
N VAL A 707 29.08 10.66 -1.00
CA VAL A 707 27.75 10.03 -0.93
C VAL A 707 27.82 8.51 -1.20
N ASP A 708 28.93 8.01 -1.74
CA ASP A 708 29.21 6.61 -2.08
C ASP A 708 29.47 5.66 -0.88
N SER A 709 29.37 6.12 0.38
CA SER A 709 29.70 5.27 1.55
C SER A 709 28.50 4.80 2.40
N PHE A 710 27.27 5.23 2.10
CA PHE A 710 26.07 4.73 2.78
C PHE A 710 25.54 3.49 2.05
N LYS A 711 25.84 2.29 2.56
CA LYS A 711 25.17 1.06 2.11
C LYS A 711 23.72 1.09 2.57
N ILE A 712 22.80 1.36 1.64
CA ILE A 712 21.36 1.21 1.87
C ILE A 712 21.09 -0.29 2.03
N PRO A 713 20.49 -0.76 3.14
CA PRO A 713 20.14 -2.16 3.31
C PRO A 713 19.18 -2.60 2.20
N GLU A 714 19.51 -3.69 1.52
CA GLU A 714 18.62 -4.30 0.54
C GLU A 714 17.40 -4.88 1.28
N ASP A 715 16.21 -4.59 0.76
CA ASP A 715 14.97 -5.18 1.22
C ASP A 715 14.41 -6.05 0.09
N PRO A 716 14.59 -7.38 0.13
CA PRO A 716 14.25 -8.27 -0.98
C PRO A 716 12.78 -8.21 -1.40
N LYS A 717 11.89 -7.79 -0.50
CA LYS A 717 10.45 -7.62 -0.79
C LYS A 717 10.21 -6.46 -1.76
N TRP A 718 11.04 -5.41 -1.68
CA TRP A 718 10.87 -4.17 -2.44
C TRP A 718 11.93 -3.99 -3.52
N GLU A 719 13.03 -4.74 -3.50
CA GLU A 719 14.10 -4.62 -4.49
C GLU A 719 13.61 -5.02 -5.89
N PHE A 720 13.84 -4.14 -6.87
CA PHE A 720 13.46 -4.35 -8.26
C PHE A 720 14.70 -4.36 -9.16
N PRO A 721 14.85 -5.33 -10.09
CA PRO A 721 16.01 -5.39 -10.96
C PRO A 721 16.14 -4.13 -11.83
N ARG A 722 17.19 -3.33 -11.63
CA ARG A 722 17.45 -2.08 -12.40
C ARG A 722 17.40 -2.27 -13.92
N LYS A 723 17.85 -3.44 -14.42
CA LYS A 723 17.80 -3.82 -15.86
C LYS A 723 16.38 -3.94 -16.43
N ASN A 724 15.38 -4.12 -15.58
CA ASN A 724 13.97 -4.19 -15.97
C ASN A 724 13.27 -2.82 -15.88
N LEU A 725 14.00 -1.74 -15.61
CA LEU A 725 13.46 -0.39 -15.49
C LEU A 725 14.05 0.50 -16.60
N VAL A 726 13.19 1.00 -17.50
CA VAL A 726 13.58 1.93 -18.56
C VAL A 726 13.09 3.33 -18.19
N LEU A 727 14.03 4.20 -17.82
CA LEU A 727 13.77 5.60 -17.49
C LEU A 727 13.46 6.39 -18.77
N GLY A 728 12.46 7.26 -18.71
CA GLY A 728 11.99 8.10 -19.81
C GLY A 728 12.06 9.58 -19.48
N LYS A 729 11.07 10.36 -19.94
CA LYS A 729 11.05 11.83 -19.78
C LYS A 729 10.97 12.24 -18.31
N THR A 730 11.65 13.33 -17.95
CA THR A 730 11.47 14.00 -16.66
C THR A 730 10.03 14.54 -16.55
N LEU A 731 9.37 14.22 -15.44
CA LEU A 731 8.02 14.69 -15.10
C LEU A 731 8.08 15.94 -14.20
N GLY A 732 9.08 16.01 -13.33
CA GLY A 732 9.33 17.15 -12.46
C GLY A 732 10.67 17.03 -11.75
N GLU A 733 11.26 18.17 -11.42
CA GLU A 733 12.51 18.26 -10.66
C GLU A 733 12.41 19.45 -9.70
N GLY A 734 12.81 19.25 -8.44
CA GLY A 734 12.67 20.28 -7.41
C GLY A 734 13.28 19.86 -6.07
N GLU A 735 12.72 20.41 -4.99
CA GLU A 735 13.14 20.09 -3.61
C GLU A 735 12.83 18.63 -3.23
N PHE A 736 11.83 18.02 -3.88
CA PHE A 736 11.48 16.60 -3.75
C PHE A 736 12.42 15.66 -4.54
N GLY A 737 13.51 16.17 -5.11
CA GLY A 737 14.39 15.42 -6.00
C GLY A 737 13.94 15.47 -7.46
N LYS A 738 14.22 14.41 -8.22
CA LYS A 738 13.91 14.27 -9.65
C LYS A 738 12.94 13.12 -9.85
N VAL A 739 11.86 13.37 -10.58
CA VAL A 739 10.85 12.36 -10.93
C VAL A 739 10.81 12.20 -12.44
N VAL A 740 10.93 10.97 -12.92
CA VAL A 740 10.87 10.63 -14.34
C VAL A 740 9.75 9.62 -14.60
N LYS A 741 9.15 9.69 -15.79
CA LYS A 741 8.27 8.62 -16.28
C LYS A 741 9.16 7.43 -16.63
N ALA A 742 8.78 6.22 -16.27
CA ALA A 742 9.52 5.03 -16.63
C ALA A 742 8.59 3.88 -17.01
N THR A 743 9.19 2.85 -17.59
CA THR A 743 8.53 1.60 -17.93
C THR A 743 9.19 0.49 -17.12
N ALA A 744 8.44 -0.15 -16.23
CA ALA A 744 8.91 -1.27 -15.44
C ALA A 744 8.39 -2.58 -16.04
N PHE A 745 9.30 -3.47 -16.41
CA PHE A 745 8.99 -4.78 -16.97
C PHE A 745 8.92 -5.82 -15.85
N ARG A 746 7.88 -6.66 -15.82
CA ARG A 746 7.71 -7.72 -14.81
C ARG A 746 7.55 -7.21 -13.38
N LEU A 747 6.91 -6.06 -13.23
CA LEU A 747 6.60 -5.49 -11.93
C LEU A 747 5.70 -6.45 -11.14
N LYS A 748 6.11 -6.81 -9.91
CA LYS A 748 5.44 -7.81 -9.04
C LYS A 748 5.23 -9.18 -9.70
N GLY A 749 6.12 -9.58 -10.61
CA GLY A 749 6.07 -10.89 -11.28
C GLY A 749 5.06 -11.00 -12.42
N ARG A 750 4.25 -9.96 -12.69
CA ARG A 750 3.23 -9.99 -13.75
C ARG A 750 3.85 -9.78 -15.14
N ALA A 751 3.42 -10.56 -16.12
CA ALA A 751 3.83 -10.38 -17.52
C ALA A 751 3.49 -8.98 -18.04
N GLY A 752 4.29 -8.49 -19.00
CA GLY A 752 4.10 -7.18 -19.62
C GLY A 752 4.92 -6.07 -18.98
N TYR A 753 4.52 -4.83 -19.26
CA TYR A 753 5.13 -3.63 -18.71
C TYR A 753 4.09 -2.79 -17.97
N THR A 754 4.54 -2.08 -16.96
CA THR A 754 3.72 -1.12 -16.23
C THR A 754 4.34 0.27 -16.40
N THR A 755 3.51 1.24 -16.75
CA THR A 755 3.94 2.64 -16.72
C THR A 755 4.04 3.07 -15.26
N VAL A 756 5.21 3.55 -14.86
CA VAL A 756 5.52 3.92 -13.48
C VAL A 756 6.15 5.32 -13.45
N ALA A 757 6.18 5.93 -12.27
CA ALA A 757 7.04 7.08 -12.00
C ALA A 757 8.23 6.62 -11.16
N VAL A 758 9.39 7.22 -11.39
CA VAL A 758 10.62 6.90 -10.63
C VAL A 758 11.13 8.17 -9.97
N LYS A 759 11.14 8.19 -8.64
CA LYS A 759 11.69 9.27 -7.82
C LYS A 759 13.14 8.94 -7.49
N MET A 760 14.03 9.91 -7.70
CA MET A 760 15.48 9.77 -7.49
C MET A 760 16.08 11.09 -7.03
N LEU A 761 17.32 11.04 -6.54
CA LEU A 761 18.08 12.24 -6.19
C LEU A 761 18.49 13.05 -7.44
N LYS A 762 18.67 14.36 -7.25
CA LYS A 762 19.32 15.24 -8.25
C LYS A 762 20.81 14.92 -8.31
N GLU A 763 21.47 15.30 -9.41
CA GLU A 763 22.91 15.08 -9.60
C GLU A 763 23.78 15.73 -8.51
N ASN A 764 23.30 16.84 -7.93
CA ASN A 764 23.95 17.61 -6.87
C ASN A 764 23.23 17.50 -5.51
N ALA A 765 22.59 16.36 -5.24
CA ALA A 765 21.80 16.18 -4.02
C ALA A 765 22.63 16.20 -2.74
N SER A 766 22.06 16.80 -1.70
CA SER A 766 22.57 16.87 -0.35
C SER A 766 22.29 15.58 0.45
N GLN A 767 23.07 15.35 1.51
CA GLN A 767 22.81 14.25 2.46
C GLN A 767 21.43 14.34 3.14
N SER A 768 20.88 15.55 3.29
CA SER A 768 19.50 15.73 3.75
C SER A 768 18.48 15.18 2.76
N GLU A 769 18.64 15.47 1.46
CA GLU A 769 17.71 14.97 0.44
C GLU A 769 17.76 13.43 0.33
N LEU A 770 18.93 12.82 0.55
CA LEU A 770 19.03 11.35 0.66
C LEU A 770 18.25 10.79 1.86
N ARG A 771 18.36 11.43 3.03
CA ARG A 771 17.59 11.02 4.22
C ARG A 771 16.09 11.20 4.03
N ASP A 772 15.68 12.29 3.38
CA ASP A 772 14.27 12.55 3.08
C ASP A 772 13.73 11.48 2.11
N LEU A 773 14.49 11.12 1.08
CA LEU A 773 14.12 10.04 0.14
C LEU A 773 14.08 8.64 0.81
N LEU A 774 15.00 8.36 1.74
CA LEU A 774 14.99 7.12 2.52
C LEU A 774 13.82 7.05 3.50
N SER A 775 13.47 8.18 4.13
CA SER A 775 12.33 8.29 5.03
C SER A 775 11.02 8.04 4.27
N GLU A 776 10.90 8.65 3.09
CA GLU A 776 9.78 8.40 2.18
C GLU A 776 9.72 6.93 1.73
N PHE A 777 10.86 6.32 1.39
CA PHE A 777 10.90 4.90 1.05
C PHE A 777 10.39 4.03 2.19
N ASN A 778 10.86 4.23 3.42
CA ASN A 778 10.47 3.44 4.58
C ASN A 778 8.99 3.61 4.94
N LEU A 779 8.45 4.82 4.82
CA LEU A 779 7.04 5.08 5.07
C LEU A 779 6.16 4.43 4.00
N LEU A 780 6.52 4.59 2.72
CA LEU A 780 5.79 4.02 1.60
C LEU A 780 5.72 2.48 1.61
N LYS A 781 6.61 1.79 2.34
CA LYS A 781 6.51 0.34 2.58
C LYS A 781 5.34 -0.06 3.50
N GLN A 782 4.90 0.85 4.36
CA GLN A 782 3.92 0.60 5.42
C GLN A 782 2.50 1.02 5.03
N VAL A 783 2.36 1.89 4.03
CA VAL A 783 1.07 2.44 3.59
C VAL A 783 0.55 1.78 2.32
N ASN A 784 -0.74 1.46 2.30
CA ASN A 784 -1.44 0.92 1.13
C ASN A 784 -2.91 1.32 1.16
N HIS A 785 -3.29 2.37 0.43
CA HIS A 785 -4.65 2.89 0.37
C HIS A 785 -4.96 3.45 -1.01
N PRO A 786 -6.20 3.35 -1.54
CA PRO A 786 -6.54 3.84 -2.89
C PRO A 786 -6.19 5.30 -3.15
N HIS A 787 -6.21 6.14 -2.11
CA HIS A 787 -5.91 7.58 -2.16
C HIS A 787 -4.53 7.97 -1.63
N VAL A 788 -3.62 7.01 -1.46
CA VAL A 788 -2.19 7.23 -1.16
C VAL A 788 -1.36 6.69 -2.33
N ILE A 789 -0.28 7.38 -2.69
CA ILE A 789 0.57 6.95 -3.81
C ILE A 789 1.18 5.57 -3.52
N LYS A 790 1.03 4.63 -4.46
CA LYS A 790 1.45 3.25 -4.24
C LYS A 790 2.93 3.06 -4.58
N LEU A 791 3.68 2.47 -3.67
CA LEU A 791 5.02 1.94 -3.94
C LEU A 791 4.92 0.59 -4.63
N TYR A 792 5.68 0.42 -5.71
CA TYR A 792 5.79 -0.84 -6.41
C TYR A 792 7.12 -1.55 -6.17
N GLY A 793 8.18 -0.81 -5.87
CA GLY A 793 9.51 -1.34 -5.55
C GLY A 793 10.55 -0.22 -5.52
N ALA A 794 11.81 -0.59 -5.36
CA ALA A 794 12.95 0.31 -5.40
C ALA A 794 14.17 -0.39 -6.01
N CYS A 795 15.07 0.36 -6.64
CA CYS A 795 16.42 -0.10 -6.96
C CYS A 795 17.36 0.55 -5.95
N SER A 796 17.71 -0.17 -4.88
CA SER A 796 18.61 0.31 -3.83
C SER A 796 20.07 -0.10 -4.06
N GLN A 797 20.29 -1.19 -4.80
CA GLN A 797 21.62 -1.70 -5.10
C GLN A 797 22.12 -1.28 -6.50
N ASP A 798 23.43 -1.44 -6.71
CA ASP A 798 24.12 -1.27 -7.99
C ASP A 798 23.84 0.06 -8.72
N GLY A 799 23.74 1.16 -7.96
CA GLY A 799 23.57 2.52 -8.49
C GLY A 799 22.77 3.43 -7.57
N PRO A 800 22.31 4.61 -8.05
CA PRO A 800 21.53 5.55 -7.24
C PRO A 800 20.21 4.93 -6.79
N LEU A 801 19.72 5.31 -5.60
CA LEU A 801 18.41 4.90 -5.08
C LEU A 801 17.29 5.40 -6.02
N LEU A 802 16.51 4.45 -6.54
CA LEU A 802 15.35 4.72 -7.39
C LEU A 802 14.09 4.20 -6.70
N LEU A 803 13.11 5.06 -6.39
CA LEU A 803 11.81 4.62 -5.88
C LEU A 803 10.81 4.49 -7.01
N ILE A 804 10.25 3.29 -7.21
CA ILE A 804 9.30 2.99 -8.29
C ILE A 804 7.89 3.07 -7.73
N VAL A 805 7.14 4.09 -8.15
CA VAL A 805 5.80 4.40 -7.64
C VAL A 805 4.76 4.46 -8.76
N GLU A 806 3.49 4.49 -8.37
CA GLU A 806 2.35 4.68 -9.27
C GLU A 806 2.50 5.94 -10.15
N TYR A 807 2.18 5.82 -11.44
CA TYR A 807 2.21 6.94 -12.38
C TYR A 807 0.87 7.69 -12.38
N ALA A 808 0.88 8.92 -11.85
CA ALA A 808 -0.27 9.80 -11.91
C ALA A 808 -0.29 10.62 -13.21
N LYS A 809 -1.15 10.23 -14.16
CA LYS A 809 -1.12 10.73 -15.54
C LYS A 809 -1.32 12.24 -15.69
N TYR A 810 -2.04 12.88 -14.76
CA TYR A 810 -2.35 14.31 -14.79
C TYR A 810 -1.41 15.16 -13.91
N GLY A 811 -0.37 14.55 -13.33
CA GLY A 811 0.59 15.27 -12.49
C GLY A 811 -0.02 15.73 -11.17
N SER A 812 0.42 16.88 -10.65
CA SER A 812 -0.05 17.42 -9.38
C SER A 812 -1.44 18.06 -9.50
N LEU A 813 -2.23 17.97 -8.44
CA LEU A 813 -3.57 18.55 -8.34
C LEU A 813 -3.54 20.06 -8.59
N ARG A 814 -2.52 20.77 -8.08
CA ARG A 814 -2.35 22.21 -8.37
C ARG A 814 -2.16 22.49 -9.86
N GLY A 815 -1.40 21.66 -10.57
CA GLY A 815 -1.23 21.77 -12.02
C GLY A 815 -2.55 21.53 -12.74
N PHE A 816 -3.20 20.40 -12.42
CA PHE A 816 -4.47 19.99 -12.97
C PHE A 816 -5.58 21.03 -12.81
N LEU A 817 -5.74 21.58 -11.60
CA LEU A 817 -6.72 22.65 -11.32
C LEU A 817 -6.39 23.96 -12.04
N ARG A 818 -5.11 24.29 -12.24
CA ARG A 818 -4.74 25.50 -13.00
C ARG A 818 -4.97 25.36 -14.48
N ASP A 819 -4.79 24.15 -15.02
CA ASP A 819 -5.05 23.88 -16.42
C ASP A 819 -6.54 23.99 -16.76
N SER A 820 -7.44 23.66 -15.82
CA SER A 820 -8.88 23.87 -16.03
C SER A 820 -9.29 25.35 -16.11
N ARG A 821 -8.48 26.30 -15.60
CA ARG A 821 -8.73 27.75 -15.74
C ARG A 821 -8.68 28.23 -17.20
N LYS A 822 -7.96 27.49 -18.06
CA LYS A 822 -7.78 27.85 -19.48
C LYS A 822 -9.05 27.65 -20.31
N ILE A 823 -10.05 26.93 -19.78
CA ILE A 823 -11.28 26.53 -20.48
C ILE A 823 -12.40 27.61 -20.35
N GLY A 824 -12.13 28.74 -19.68
CA GLY A 824 -13.00 29.93 -19.70
C GLY A 824 -14.06 29.99 -18.59
N PRO A 825 -14.62 31.20 -18.31
CA PRO A 825 -15.42 31.48 -17.13
C PRO A 825 -16.92 31.18 -17.34
N ALA A 826 -17.32 29.91 -17.40
CA ALA A 826 -18.75 29.53 -17.40
C ALA A 826 -19.30 29.16 -16.01
N TYR A 827 -18.54 29.45 -14.93
CA TYR A 827 -18.76 28.94 -13.57
C TYR A 827 -19.96 29.55 -12.81
N VAL A 828 -20.68 30.52 -13.35
CA VAL A 828 -21.57 31.36 -12.53
C VAL A 828 -22.88 31.70 -13.26
N SER A 829 -23.78 30.74 -13.43
CA SER A 829 -25.21 31.01 -13.64
C SER A 829 -26.04 29.77 -13.31
N SER A 830 -26.79 29.89 -12.21
CA SER A 830 -27.91 29.01 -11.89
C SER A 830 -28.96 29.18 -13.00
N GLY A 831 -29.14 28.18 -13.86
CA GLY A 831 -30.12 28.21 -14.95
C GLY A 831 -29.49 28.14 -16.34
N GLY A 832 -29.25 26.94 -16.84
CA GLY A 832 -28.72 26.74 -18.19
C GLY A 832 -28.57 25.27 -18.54
N SER A 833 -29.70 24.64 -18.91
CA SER A 833 -29.73 23.36 -19.62
C SER A 833 -28.72 23.36 -20.76
N ARG A 834 -27.78 22.40 -20.80
CA ARG A 834 -27.00 22.04 -22.00
C ARG A 834 -26.16 20.78 -21.77
N ASN A 835 -26.75 19.65 -22.12
CA ASN A 835 -26.18 18.48 -22.80
C ASN A 835 -24.62 18.47 -22.93
N SER A 836 -23.90 17.86 -21.99
CA SER A 836 -22.47 17.52 -22.20
C SER A 836 -22.27 16.06 -22.65
N SER A 837 -23.31 15.42 -23.19
CA SER A 837 -23.31 14.01 -23.59
C SER A 837 -22.58 13.72 -24.92
N SER A 838 -21.87 14.68 -25.52
CA SER A 838 -21.21 14.51 -26.83
C SER A 838 -19.67 14.52 -26.82
N LEU A 839 -19.02 14.29 -25.68
CA LEU A 839 -17.57 14.13 -25.62
C LEU A 839 -17.25 12.65 -25.35
N ASP A 840 -16.68 11.97 -26.34
CA ASP A 840 -16.30 10.54 -26.33
C ASP A 840 -15.29 10.16 -25.21
N HIS A 841 -14.84 11.11 -24.39
CA HIS A 841 -13.84 10.93 -23.34
C HIS A 841 -14.31 11.62 -22.04
N PRO A 842 -14.73 10.86 -20.99
CA PRO A 842 -15.23 11.42 -19.72
C PRO A 842 -14.18 12.25 -18.95
N ASP A 843 -12.90 12.13 -19.33
CA ASP A 843 -11.75 12.80 -18.74
C ASP A 843 -11.54 14.24 -19.26
N GLU A 844 -12.25 14.70 -20.29
CA GLU A 844 -12.13 16.06 -20.87
C GLU A 844 -13.26 17.03 -20.48
N ARG A 845 -14.22 16.58 -19.66
CA ARG A 845 -15.33 17.42 -19.19
C ARG A 845 -14.85 18.51 -18.22
N VAL A 846 -15.52 19.66 -18.27
CA VAL A 846 -15.26 20.80 -17.36
C VAL A 846 -15.47 20.37 -15.90
N LEU A 847 -14.60 20.83 -14.99
CA LEU A 847 -14.72 20.52 -13.56
C LEU A 847 -15.95 21.21 -12.95
N THR A 848 -16.81 20.41 -12.35
CA THR A 848 -17.98 20.87 -11.59
C THR A 848 -17.64 21.00 -10.10
N MET A 849 -18.49 21.69 -9.32
CA MET A 849 -18.35 21.70 -7.86
C MET A 849 -18.42 20.27 -7.26
N GLY A 850 -19.24 19.39 -7.84
CA GLY A 850 -19.29 17.98 -7.44
C GLY A 850 -17.95 17.26 -7.62
N ASP A 851 -17.20 17.55 -8.69
CA ASP A 851 -15.85 17.03 -8.87
C ASP A 851 -14.89 17.58 -7.80
N LEU A 852 -14.98 18.87 -7.45
CA LEU A 852 -14.14 19.48 -6.42
C LEU A 852 -14.40 18.90 -5.02
N ILE A 853 -15.68 18.68 -4.66
CA ILE A 853 -16.06 18.02 -3.40
C ILE A 853 -15.56 16.57 -3.41
N SER A 854 -15.70 15.86 -4.53
CA SER A 854 -15.15 14.50 -4.68
C SER A 854 -13.65 14.46 -4.46
N PHE A 855 -12.89 15.42 -5.02
CA PHE A 855 -11.44 15.49 -4.82
C PHE A 855 -11.09 15.69 -3.35
N ALA A 856 -11.77 16.61 -2.68
CA ALA A 856 -11.61 16.85 -1.24
C ALA A 856 -11.94 15.59 -0.43
N TRP A 857 -13.04 14.90 -0.77
CA TRP A 857 -13.49 13.68 -0.09
C TRP A 857 -12.46 12.56 -0.21
N GLN A 858 -11.96 12.29 -1.42
CA GLN A 858 -10.92 11.28 -1.67
C GLN A 858 -9.64 11.56 -0.87
N ILE A 859 -9.19 12.82 -0.82
CA ILE A 859 -8.01 13.21 -0.03
C ILE A 859 -8.28 13.05 1.47
N SER A 860 -9.48 13.42 1.94
CA SER A 860 -9.86 13.25 3.35
C SER A 860 -9.85 11.78 3.79
N ARG A 861 -10.32 10.85 2.94
CA ARG A 861 -10.25 9.41 3.19
C ARG A 861 -8.80 8.91 3.24
N GLY A 862 -7.95 9.38 2.35
CA GLY A 862 -6.52 9.08 2.40
C GLY A 862 -5.83 9.59 3.68
N MET A 863 -6.17 10.80 4.14
CA MET A 863 -5.65 11.35 5.38
C MET A 863 -6.23 10.70 6.63
N GLN A 864 -7.48 10.24 6.59
CA GLN A 864 -8.07 9.41 7.63
C GLN A 864 -7.26 8.13 7.81
N TYR A 865 -6.97 7.42 6.72
CA TYR A 865 -6.12 6.23 6.74
C TYR A 865 -4.72 6.52 7.31
N LEU A 866 -4.07 7.62 6.90
CA LEU A 866 -2.76 8.00 7.43
C LEU A 866 -2.80 8.33 8.93
N ALA A 867 -3.87 8.97 9.40
CA ALA A 867 -4.09 9.25 10.82
C ALA A 867 -4.31 7.97 11.66
N GLU A 868 -5.05 6.99 11.11
CA GLU A 868 -5.24 5.67 11.72
C GLU A 868 -3.91 4.91 11.80
N MET A 869 -3.08 5.01 10.76
CA MET A 869 -1.70 4.51 10.72
C MET A 869 -0.71 5.32 11.57
N LYS A 870 -1.18 6.33 12.32
CA LYS A 870 -0.36 7.16 13.23
C LYS A 870 0.76 7.93 12.50
N LEU A 871 0.50 8.34 11.26
CA LEU A 871 1.43 9.13 10.44
C LEU A 871 0.97 10.59 10.33
N VAL A 872 1.93 11.51 10.45
CA VAL A 872 1.72 12.95 10.21
C VAL A 872 2.38 13.33 8.87
N HIS A 873 1.61 13.91 7.95
CA HIS A 873 2.08 14.25 6.60
C HIS A 873 3.02 15.47 6.60
N ARG A 874 2.68 16.53 7.35
CA ARG A 874 3.42 17.80 7.53
C ARG A 874 3.51 18.74 6.33
N ASP A 875 3.41 18.23 5.12
CA ASP A 875 3.33 19.06 3.90
C ASP A 875 2.12 18.74 3.03
N LEU A 876 0.92 18.75 3.62
CA LEU A 876 -0.32 18.50 2.89
C LEU A 876 -0.73 19.76 2.09
N ALA A 877 -0.62 19.70 0.77
CA ALA A 877 -0.92 20.82 -0.13
C ALA A 877 -1.27 20.34 -1.54
N ALA A 878 -1.93 21.15 -2.37
CA ALA A 878 -2.36 20.75 -3.71
C ALA A 878 -1.20 20.37 -4.66
N ARG A 879 0.02 20.87 -4.38
CA ARG A 879 1.24 20.50 -5.11
C ARG A 879 1.75 19.08 -4.80
N ASN A 880 1.37 18.53 -3.64
CA ASN A 880 1.79 17.22 -3.14
C ASN A 880 0.66 16.17 -3.25
N ILE A 881 -0.50 16.55 -3.78
CA ILE A 881 -1.52 15.61 -4.24
C ILE A 881 -1.32 15.36 -5.73
N LEU A 882 -1.33 14.10 -6.14
CA LEU A 882 -1.25 13.69 -7.54
C LEU A 882 -2.62 13.24 -8.06
N VAL A 883 -2.87 13.47 -9.34
CA VAL A 883 -4.12 13.11 -10.01
C VAL A 883 -3.85 11.95 -10.97
N ALA A 884 -4.32 10.77 -10.57
CA ALA A 884 -4.15 9.53 -11.31
C ALA A 884 -5.25 9.32 -12.37
N GLU A 885 -5.20 8.17 -13.04
CA GLU A 885 -6.24 7.77 -13.98
C GLU A 885 -7.63 7.74 -13.34
N GLY A 886 -8.66 8.14 -14.10
CA GLY A 886 -10.02 8.31 -13.58
C GLY A 886 -10.20 9.50 -12.63
N ARG A 887 -9.30 10.49 -12.68
CA ARG A 887 -9.28 11.67 -11.79
C ARG A 887 -9.27 11.30 -10.29
N LYS A 888 -8.60 10.19 -9.96
CA LYS A 888 -8.41 9.74 -8.57
C LYS A 888 -7.28 10.50 -7.87
N MET A 889 -7.54 10.96 -6.65
CA MET A 889 -6.56 11.69 -5.85
C MET A 889 -5.59 10.72 -5.17
N LYS A 890 -4.29 11.05 -5.19
CA LYS A 890 -3.21 10.27 -4.57
C LYS A 890 -2.34 11.18 -3.72
N ILE A 891 -2.36 11.01 -2.40
CA ILE A 891 -1.46 11.72 -1.47
C ILE A 891 -0.02 11.24 -1.70
N SER A 892 0.91 12.17 -1.84
CA SER A 892 2.30 11.93 -2.20
C SER A 892 3.25 12.88 -1.45
N ASP A 893 4.55 12.65 -1.56
CA ASP A 893 5.64 13.45 -1.00
C ASP A 893 5.78 13.34 0.52
N PHE A 894 6.04 12.10 0.97
CA PHE A 894 6.22 11.74 2.38
C PHE A 894 7.62 12.04 2.93
N GLY A 895 8.46 12.79 2.19
CA GLY A 895 9.84 13.08 2.58
C GLY A 895 9.99 13.86 3.90
N LEU A 896 8.91 14.49 4.38
CA LEU A 896 8.86 15.19 5.66
C LEU A 896 8.00 14.49 6.71
N SER A 897 7.33 13.39 6.36
CA SER A 897 6.37 12.70 7.22
C SER A 897 7.05 11.89 8.31
N ARG A 898 6.37 11.70 9.45
CA ARG A 898 6.90 10.97 10.62
C ARG A 898 5.80 10.25 11.39
N ASP A 899 6.20 9.23 12.15
CA ASP A 899 5.37 8.56 13.16
C ASP A 899 5.09 9.52 14.34
N VAL A 900 3.91 9.42 14.92
CA VAL A 900 3.48 10.19 16.11
C VAL A 900 4.25 9.78 17.37
N TYR A 901 4.79 8.55 17.44
CA TYR A 901 5.40 8.00 18.66
C TYR A 901 6.93 8.14 18.76
N GLU A 902 7.62 8.58 17.70
CA GLU A 902 9.05 8.91 17.79
C GLU A 902 9.24 10.27 18.49
N GLU A 903 9.63 10.21 19.78
CA GLU A 903 10.12 11.28 20.68
C GLU A 903 9.67 12.73 20.40
N ASP A 904 8.87 13.27 21.35
CA ASP A 904 8.46 14.66 21.48
C ASP A 904 9.58 15.68 21.12
N SER A 905 9.26 16.60 20.19
CA SER A 905 10.05 17.78 19.74
C SER A 905 11.23 17.53 18.78
N TYR A 906 10.96 17.39 17.48
CA TYR A 906 11.99 17.59 16.45
C TYR A 906 12.01 19.04 15.94
N VAL A 907 13.06 19.78 16.29
CA VAL A 907 13.44 21.02 15.60
C VAL A 907 14.17 20.64 14.29
N LYS A 908 13.60 20.98 13.14
CA LYS A 908 14.28 20.83 11.85
C LYS A 908 15.51 21.76 11.80
N LYS A 909 16.70 21.22 12.11
CA LYS A 909 17.99 21.95 12.02
C LYS A 909 18.43 22.26 10.58
N SER A 910 17.72 21.79 9.55
CA SER A 910 18.10 21.96 8.14
C SER A 910 17.41 23.17 7.48
N LYS A 911 18.18 23.98 6.74
CA LYS A 911 17.77 25.20 5.99
C LYS A 911 16.81 24.96 4.78
N GLY A 912 15.99 23.92 4.78
CA GLY A 912 15.02 23.66 3.71
C GLY A 912 13.84 24.64 3.74
N ARG A 913 13.27 25.00 2.58
CA ARG A 913 12.07 25.86 2.50
C ARG A 913 10.89 25.21 3.23
N ILE A 914 10.37 25.89 4.24
CA ILE A 914 9.22 25.43 5.04
C ILE A 914 7.93 25.97 4.38
N PRO A 915 6.84 25.18 4.26
CA PRO A 915 5.61 25.61 3.60
C PRO A 915 4.75 26.54 4.48
N VAL A 916 5.29 27.70 4.86
CA VAL A 916 4.72 28.65 5.86
C VAL A 916 3.22 28.89 5.69
N LYS A 917 2.72 28.99 4.45
CA LYS A 917 1.30 29.29 4.17
C LYS A 917 0.33 28.12 4.41
N TRP A 918 0.83 26.90 4.58
CA TRP A 918 0.02 25.69 4.87
C TRP A 918 0.15 25.23 6.30
N MET A 919 1.16 25.72 7.02
CA MET A 919 1.43 25.32 8.39
C MET A 919 0.33 25.79 9.33
N ALA A 920 0.00 24.93 10.29
CA ALA A 920 -0.88 25.29 11.39
C ALA A 920 -0.25 26.39 12.24
N ILE A 921 -1.08 27.17 12.93
CA ILE A 921 -0.59 28.27 13.78
C ILE A 921 0.35 27.78 14.87
N GLU A 922 0.06 26.63 15.46
CA GLU A 922 0.97 25.94 16.36
C GLU A 922 2.23 25.57 15.57
N SER A 923 2.18 24.83 14.46
CA SER A 923 3.37 24.48 13.67
C SER A 923 4.32 25.63 13.34
N LEU A 924 3.78 26.82 13.03
CA LEU A 924 4.55 28.02 12.68
C LEU A 924 5.43 28.51 13.82
N PHE A 925 4.96 28.35 15.03
CA PHE A 925 5.64 28.87 16.21
C PHE A 925 6.32 27.73 16.97
N ASP A 926 5.62 26.61 17.10
CA ASP A 926 5.80 25.51 18.05
C ASP A 926 6.66 24.41 17.47
N HIS A 927 6.63 24.28 16.16
CA HIS A 927 7.11 23.09 15.48
C HIS A 927 6.44 21.77 15.99
N ILE A 928 5.31 21.81 16.74
CA ILE A 928 3.97 21.56 16.18
C ILE A 928 3.86 20.69 14.95
N TYR A 929 3.95 19.36 15.02
CA TYR A 929 3.35 18.55 13.96
C TYR A 929 2.54 17.37 14.49
N THR A 930 1.23 17.44 14.30
CA THR A 930 0.25 16.39 14.67
C THR A 930 -0.76 16.17 13.53
N THR A 931 -1.60 15.14 13.64
CA THR A 931 -2.76 14.97 12.75
C THR A 931 -3.64 16.22 12.68
N GLN A 932 -3.82 16.93 13.80
CA GLN A 932 -4.61 18.18 13.83
C GLN A 932 -3.91 19.35 13.12
N SER A 933 -2.57 19.32 13.01
CA SER A 933 -1.85 20.26 12.16
C SER A 933 -2.03 19.95 10.67
N ASP A 934 -2.14 18.67 10.29
CA ASP A 934 -2.50 18.29 8.92
C ASP A 934 -3.95 18.66 8.59
N VAL A 935 -4.87 18.65 9.57
CA VAL A 935 -6.25 19.16 9.39
C VAL A 935 -6.24 20.64 9.03
N TRP A 936 -5.36 21.46 9.64
CA TRP A 936 -5.20 22.86 9.24
C TRP A 936 -4.72 22.97 7.79
N SER A 937 -3.69 22.21 7.42
CA SER A 937 -3.17 22.16 6.05
C SER A 937 -4.23 21.67 5.06
N PHE A 938 -5.10 20.74 5.46
CA PHE A 938 -6.26 20.29 4.70
C PHE A 938 -7.25 21.45 4.46
N GLY A 939 -7.52 22.29 5.45
CA GLY A 939 -8.32 23.51 5.25
C GLY A 939 -7.72 24.44 4.18
N VAL A 940 -6.40 24.61 4.15
CA VAL A 940 -5.69 25.38 3.10
C VAL A 940 -5.79 24.69 1.73
N LEU A 941 -5.68 23.36 1.70
CA LEU A 941 -5.89 22.56 0.49
C LEU A 941 -7.32 22.68 -0.05
N LEU A 942 -8.35 22.68 0.80
CA LEU A 942 -9.74 22.94 0.38
C LEU A 942 -9.83 24.30 -0.32
N TRP A 943 -9.19 25.33 0.25
CA TRP A 943 -9.13 26.67 -0.36
C TRP A 943 -8.42 26.63 -1.72
N GLU A 944 -7.31 25.89 -1.85
CA GLU A 944 -6.64 25.67 -3.14
C GLU A 944 -7.56 24.98 -4.15
N ILE A 945 -8.35 23.99 -3.74
CA ILE A 945 -9.27 23.24 -4.60
C ILE A 945 -10.39 24.16 -5.13
N VAL A 946 -11.10 24.87 -4.26
CA VAL A 946 -12.23 25.74 -4.66
C VAL A 946 -11.79 26.97 -5.45
N THR A 947 -10.54 27.40 -5.30
CA THR A 947 -9.93 28.48 -6.09
C THR A 947 -9.22 27.96 -7.35
N LEU A 948 -9.36 26.68 -7.68
CA LEU A 948 -8.73 26.04 -8.83
C LEU A 948 -7.20 26.25 -8.87
N GLY A 949 -6.51 25.97 -7.77
CA GLY A 949 -5.06 26.11 -7.62
C GLY A 949 -4.60 27.54 -7.32
N GLY A 950 -5.39 28.29 -6.55
CA GLY A 950 -5.03 29.62 -6.04
C GLY A 950 -3.76 29.57 -5.19
N ASN A 951 -3.14 30.73 -4.96
CA ASN A 951 -2.05 30.83 -3.99
C ASN A 951 -2.66 31.28 -2.66
N PRO A 952 -2.58 30.48 -1.57
CA PRO A 952 -3.13 30.86 -0.28
C PRO A 952 -2.57 32.20 0.23
N TYR A 953 -3.39 32.93 0.99
CA TYR A 953 -3.06 34.25 1.52
C TYR A 953 -2.46 35.18 0.44
N PRO A 954 -3.23 35.47 -0.63
CA PRO A 954 -2.74 36.28 -1.75
C PRO A 954 -2.29 37.66 -1.27
N GLY A 955 -1.14 38.14 -1.75
CA GLY A 955 -0.57 39.43 -1.35
C GLY A 955 0.05 39.49 0.06
N ILE A 956 -0.18 38.49 0.92
CA ILE A 956 0.40 38.44 2.26
C ILE A 956 1.77 37.73 2.20
N PRO A 957 2.87 38.42 2.58
CA PRO A 957 4.19 37.82 2.63
C PRO A 957 4.30 36.84 3.82
N PRO A 958 5.01 35.71 3.69
CA PRO A 958 5.13 34.68 4.74
C PRO A 958 5.53 35.23 6.12
N GLU A 959 6.39 36.25 6.15
CA GLU A 959 6.92 36.87 7.36
C GLU A 959 5.85 37.62 8.17
N ARG A 960 4.76 38.08 7.52
CA ARG A 960 3.63 38.75 8.18
C ARG A 960 2.50 37.80 8.54
N LEU A 961 2.46 36.61 7.94
CA LEU A 961 1.34 35.70 8.04
C LEU A 961 1.11 35.24 9.49
N PHE A 962 2.19 34.91 10.21
CA PHE A 962 2.09 34.48 11.60
C PHE A 962 1.36 35.51 12.47
N ASN A 963 1.73 36.79 12.39
CA ASN A 963 1.11 37.86 13.16
C ASN A 963 -0.37 38.04 12.82
N LEU A 964 -0.75 37.89 11.56
CA LEU A 964 -2.15 37.95 11.13
C LEU A 964 -2.95 36.76 11.68
N LEU A 965 -2.43 35.54 11.56
CA LEU A 965 -3.14 34.36 12.08
C LEU A 965 -3.37 34.44 13.59
N LYS A 966 -2.42 35.03 14.34
CA LYS A 966 -2.51 35.23 15.79
C LYS A 966 -3.63 36.20 16.19
N THR A 967 -4.03 37.14 15.33
CA THR A 967 -5.19 38.03 15.60
C THR A 967 -6.53 37.37 15.29
N GLY A 968 -6.54 36.09 14.90
CA GLY A 968 -7.75 35.37 14.48
C GLY A 968 -8.09 35.56 13.01
N HIS A 969 -7.30 36.32 12.24
CA HIS A 969 -7.52 36.45 10.80
C HIS A 969 -7.41 35.09 10.11
N ARG A 970 -8.31 34.84 9.16
CA ARG A 970 -8.34 33.67 8.27
C ARG A 970 -8.61 34.16 6.85
N MET A 971 -8.33 33.32 5.84
CA MET A 971 -8.64 33.67 4.46
C MET A 971 -10.13 33.90 4.28
N GLU A 972 -10.49 34.90 3.48
CA GLU A 972 -11.88 35.20 3.13
C GLU A 972 -12.49 34.07 2.29
N ARG A 973 -13.83 34.01 2.30
CA ARG A 973 -14.60 33.03 1.52
C ARG A 973 -14.38 33.29 0.03
N PRO A 974 -13.87 32.31 -0.75
CA PRO A 974 -13.76 32.45 -2.20
C PRO A 974 -15.13 32.57 -2.88
N ASP A 975 -15.18 33.28 -4.01
CA ASP A 975 -16.43 33.52 -4.77
C ASP A 975 -17.14 32.21 -5.17
N ASN A 976 -16.36 31.18 -5.52
CA ASN A 976 -16.87 29.88 -5.98
C ASN A 976 -17.05 28.86 -4.84
N CYS A 977 -17.15 29.30 -3.58
CA CYS A 977 -17.22 28.40 -2.42
C CYS A 977 -18.63 28.39 -1.80
N SER A 978 -19.21 27.21 -1.62
CA SER A 978 -20.44 27.07 -0.85
C SER A 978 -20.21 27.45 0.62
N GLU A 979 -21.27 27.88 1.30
CA GLU A 979 -21.20 28.23 2.72
C GLU A 979 -20.84 27.01 3.58
N GLU A 980 -21.32 25.82 3.21
CA GLU A 980 -21.00 24.56 3.89
C GLU A 980 -19.50 24.23 3.78
N MET A 981 -18.92 24.37 2.59
CA MET A 981 -17.49 24.15 2.35
C MET A 981 -16.63 25.17 3.10
N TYR A 982 -17.03 26.45 3.10
CA TYR A 982 -16.29 27.48 3.82
C TYR A 982 -16.35 27.30 5.35
N ARG A 983 -17.50 26.87 5.87
CA ARG A 983 -17.65 26.52 7.29
C ARG A 983 -16.70 25.39 7.69
N LEU A 984 -16.54 24.37 6.84
CA LEU A 984 -15.57 23.29 7.05
C LEU A 984 -14.13 23.81 7.07
N MET A 985 -13.76 24.74 6.18
CA MET A 985 -12.44 25.40 6.21
C MET A 985 -12.21 26.15 7.53
N LEU A 986 -13.20 26.91 8.01
CA LEU A 986 -13.11 27.63 9.29
C LEU A 986 -13.00 26.69 10.50
N GLN A 987 -13.64 25.52 10.46
CA GLN A 987 -13.47 24.47 11.48
C GLN A 987 -12.04 23.91 11.46
N CYS A 988 -11.47 23.68 10.28
CA CYS A 988 -10.08 23.24 10.12
C CYS A 988 -9.07 24.28 10.63
N TRP A 989 -9.39 25.58 10.54
CA TRP A 989 -8.51 26.66 11.00
C TRP A 989 -8.83 27.19 12.40
N LYS A 990 -9.50 26.40 13.24
CA LYS A 990 -9.66 26.76 14.66
C LYS A 990 -8.29 26.92 15.32
N GLN A 991 -8.20 27.92 16.19
CA GLN A 991 -6.97 28.27 16.89
C GLN A 991 -6.44 27.08 17.69
N GLU A 992 -7.32 26.50 18.50
CA GLU A 992 -7.07 25.33 19.34
C GLU A 992 -7.13 24.04 18.49
N PRO A 993 -6.08 23.21 18.46
CA PRO A 993 -6.03 22.00 17.63
C PRO A 993 -7.13 20.98 17.94
N ASP A 994 -7.51 20.82 19.20
CA ASP A 994 -8.55 19.93 19.72
C ASP A 994 -9.97 20.34 19.29
N LYS A 995 -10.18 21.62 18.94
CA LYS A 995 -11.44 22.13 18.38
C LYS A 995 -11.58 21.89 16.87
N ARG A 996 -10.55 21.39 16.20
CA ARG A 996 -10.59 21.04 14.78
C ARG A 996 -11.20 19.63 14.62
N PRO A 997 -11.99 19.38 13.58
CA PRO A 997 -12.57 18.06 13.33
C PRO A 997 -11.47 17.05 12.99
N VAL A 998 -11.71 15.77 13.25
CA VAL A 998 -10.84 14.69 12.78
C VAL A 998 -11.18 14.33 11.33
N PHE A 999 -10.25 13.72 10.59
CA PHE A 999 -10.46 13.35 9.18
C PHE A 999 -11.69 12.46 8.96
N ALA A 1000 -12.03 11.58 9.90
CA ALA A 1000 -13.23 10.74 9.83
C ALA A 1000 -14.53 11.57 9.78
N ASP A 1001 -14.60 12.68 10.50
CA ASP A 1001 -15.77 13.57 10.48
C ASP A 1001 -15.76 14.45 9.23
N ILE A 1002 -14.60 14.94 8.81
CA ILE A 1002 -14.41 15.69 7.56
C ILE A 1002 -14.88 14.86 6.36
N SER A 1003 -14.53 13.57 6.29
CA SER A 1003 -14.97 12.67 5.22
C SER A 1003 -16.49 12.53 5.19
N LYS A 1004 -17.13 12.35 6.36
CA LYS A 1004 -18.60 12.29 6.47
C LYS A 1004 -19.27 13.58 6.02
N ASP A 1005 -18.69 14.74 6.37
CA ASP A 1005 -19.27 16.03 6.00
C ASP A 1005 -19.13 16.33 4.51
N LEU A 1006 -18.00 16.00 3.90
CA LEU A 1006 -17.82 16.10 2.45
C LEU A 1006 -18.74 15.14 1.68
N GLU A 1007 -18.94 13.93 2.20
CA GLU A 1007 -19.88 12.95 1.63
C GLU A 1007 -21.32 13.47 1.64
N LYS A 1008 -21.77 14.09 2.74
CA LYS A 1008 -23.09 14.76 2.80
C LYS A 1008 -23.21 15.88 1.76
N MET A 1009 -22.16 16.68 1.54
CA MET A 1009 -22.15 17.74 0.53
C MET A 1009 -22.26 17.16 -0.89
N MET A 1010 -21.64 16.00 -1.17
CA MET A 1010 -21.78 15.30 -2.46
C MET A 1010 -23.23 14.85 -2.70
N VAL A 1011 -23.91 14.31 -1.68
CA VAL A 1011 -25.30 13.87 -1.79
C VAL A 1011 -26.24 15.04 -2.07
N LYS A 1012 -26.09 16.18 -1.38
CA LYS A 1012 -26.89 17.39 -1.63
C LYS A 1012 -26.66 18.00 -3.02
N SER A 1013 -25.44 17.89 -3.54
CA SER A 1013 -25.11 18.35 -4.90
C SER A 1013 -25.83 17.56 -6.01
N ARG A 1014 -26.57 16.49 -5.67
CA ARG A 1014 -27.28 15.60 -6.61
C ARG A 1014 -28.81 15.81 -6.64
N ASP A 1015 -29.35 16.93 -6.13
CA ASP A 1015 -30.79 17.17 -6.10
C ASP A 1015 -31.48 16.93 -7.49
N TYR A 1016 -32.33 15.88 -7.51
CA TYR A 1016 -33.17 15.32 -8.59
C TYR A 1016 -32.46 14.87 -9.89
N LEU A 1017 -32.05 13.59 -9.96
CA LEU A 1017 -31.74 12.92 -11.24
C LEU A 1017 -32.96 12.15 -11.76
N ASP A 1018 -33.37 12.49 -12.97
CA ASP A 1018 -34.39 11.81 -13.77
C ASP A 1018 -33.93 10.37 -14.12
N LEU A 1019 -34.70 9.36 -13.70
CA LEU A 1019 -34.36 7.93 -13.84
C LEU A 1019 -34.13 7.47 -15.30
N ALA A 1020 -34.51 8.30 -16.29
CA ALA A 1020 -34.34 8.03 -17.71
C ALA A 1020 -32.95 8.40 -18.29
N ALA A 1021 -32.08 9.09 -17.54
CA ALA A 1021 -30.82 9.66 -18.07
C ALA A 1021 -29.53 8.95 -17.63
N SER A 1022 -29.62 7.88 -16.83
CA SER A 1022 -28.43 7.20 -16.29
C SER A 1022 -27.87 6.17 -17.27
N THR A 1023 -26.70 6.47 -17.84
CA THR A 1023 -25.90 5.44 -18.53
C THR A 1023 -25.13 4.60 -17.50
N PRO A 1024 -24.81 3.33 -17.79
CA PRO A 1024 -24.04 2.44 -16.90
C PRO A 1024 -22.67 2.99 -16.44
N SER A 1025 -22.19 4.06 -17.09
CA SER A 1025 -20.97 4.79 -16.77
C SER A 1025 -21.00 5.46 -15.40
N ASP A 1026 -22.18 5.86 -14.91
CA ASP A 1026 -22.35 6.52 -13.60
C ASP A 1026 -22.38 5.53 -12.42
N SER A 1027 -22.51 4.23 -12.71
CA SER A 1027 -22.50 3.13 -11.74
C SER A 1027 -21.08 2.78 -11.24
N LEU A 1028 -20.04 3.20 -11.95
CA LEU A 1028 -18.63 2.89 -11.62
C LEU A 1028 -18.01 3.85 -10.58
N LEU A 1029 -18.78 4.82 -10.08
CA LEU A 1029 -18.38 5.74 -9.02
C LEU A 1029 -18.67 5.21 -7.61
N TYR A 1030 -19.37 4.07 -7.51
CA TYR A 1030 -19.76 3.41 -6.26
C TYR A 1030 -19.51 1.91 -6.37
N ASP A 1031 -18.24 1.51 -6.44
CA ASP A 1031 -17.85 0.14 -6.08
C ASP A 1031 -16.92 0.22 -4.87
N ASP A 1032 -17.53 0.11 -3.69
CA ASP A 1032 -16.89 -0.15 -2.39
C ASP A 1032 -16.56 -1.65 -2.23
N GLY A 1033 -16.34 -2.35 -3.34
CA GLY A 1033 -15.74 -3.67 -3.38
C GLY A 1033 -14.23 -3.59 -3.62
N LEU A 1034 -13.52 -4.61 -3.16
CA LEU A 1034 -12.19 -5.01 -3.64
C LEU A 1034 -10.98 -4.43 -2.89
N SER A 1035 -10.90 -4.80 -1.61
CA SER A 1035 -9.73 -5.57 -1.20
C SER A 1035 -9.67 -6.89 -2.00
N GLU A 1036 -9.27 -6.85 -3.27
CA GLU A 1036 -8.92 -8.07 -4.01
C GLU A 1036 -7.39 -8.17 -4.06
N GLU A 1037 -6.84 -8.75 -2.99
CA GLU A 1037 -5.85 -9.79 -3.23
C GLU A 1037 -6.58 -10.92 -3.96
N GLU A 1038 -6.08 -11.26 -5.15
CA GLU A 1038 -6.59 -12.27 -6.06
C GLU A 1038 -6.78 -13.62 -5.34
N THR A 1039 -7.98 -13.88 -4.82
CA THR A 1039 -8.44 -15.23 -4.47
C THR A 1039 -9.41 -15.68 -5.57
N PRO A 1040 -9.19 -16.85 -6.21
CA PRO A 1040 -10.11 -17.33 -7.23
C PRO A 1040 -11.43 -17.73 -6.56
N LEU A 1041 -12.54 -17.18 -7.06
CA LEU A 1041 -13.90 -17.62 -6.71
C LEU A 1041 -14.01 -19.14 -6.89
N VAL A 1042 -14.27 -19.84 -5.80
CA VAL A 1042 -14.56 -21.28 -5.72
C VAL A 1042 -16.03 -21.47 -5.38
N ASP A 1043 -16.67 -22.48 -5.98
CA ASP A 1043 -18.01 -22.90 -5.54
C ASP A 1043 -17.93 -23.62 -4.17
N CYS A 1044 -19.09 -23.98 -3.61
CA CYS A 1044 -19.20 -24.68 -2.32
C CYS A 1044 -18.48 -26.05 -2.28
N ASN A 1045 -17.90 -26.50 -3.39
CA ASN A 1045 -17.16 -27.76 -3.57
C ASN A 1045 -15.68 -27.54 -3.96
N SER A 1046 -15.14 -26.32 -3.84
CA SER A 1046 -13.72 -26.03 -4.14
C SER A 1046 -13.29 -26.29 -5.59
N ALA A 1047 -14.20 -26.21 -6.58
CA ALA A 1047 -13.87 -26.35 -8.01
C ALA A 1047 -13.75 -24.99 -8.74
N PRO A 1048 -12.72 -24.79 -9.60
CA PRO A 1048 -12.55 -23.55 -10.37
C PRO A 1048 -13.49 -23.48 -11.60
N LEU A 1049 -14.25 -22.39 -11.75
CA LEU A 1049 -15.20 -22.18 -12.87
C LEU A 1049 -14.51 -21.58 -14.14
N PRO A 1050 -14.88 -22.02 -15.36
CA PRO A 1050 -14.30 -21.52 -16.62
C PRO A 1050 -14.87 -20.15 -17.07
N ARG A 1051 -13.97 -19.28 -17.58
CA ARG A 1051 -14.18 -17.86 -17.95
C ARG A 1051 -15.01 -17.57 -19.21
N SER A 1052 -16.05 -18.34 -19.51
CA SER A 1052 -16.88 -18.10 -20.70
C SER A 1052 -18.36 -18.25 -20.41
N LEU A 1053 -18.99 -17.22 -19.85
CA LEU A 1053 -20.46 -17.13 -19.79
C LEU A 1053 -20.96 -15.72 -20.16
N PRO A 1054 -22.04 -15.59 -20.95
CA PRO A 1054 -22.53 -14.32 -21.48
C PRO A 1054 -23.21 -13.45 -20.42
N SER A 1055 -23.16 -12.13 -20.62
CA SER A 1055 -23.65 -11.06 -19.73
C SER A 1055 -25.14 -11.07 -19.38
N THR A 1056 -25.93 -12.03 -19.87
CA THR A 1056 -27.39 -12.10 -19.64
C THR A 1056 -27.81 -13.07 -18.54
N TRP A 1057 -26.87 -13.74 -17.86
CA TRP A 1057 -27.18 -14.71 -16.79
C TRP A 1057 -27.03 -14.16 -15.36
N ILE A 1058 -26.35 -13.01 -15.20
CA ILE A 1058 -26.05 -12.40 -13.89
C ILE A 1058 -27.17 -11.46 -13.40
N GLU A 1059 -27.97 -10.88 -14.31
CA GLU A 1059 -29.05 -9.96 -13.95
C GLU A 1059 -30.29 -10.65 -13.34
N ASN A 1060 -30.40 -11.98 -13.45
CA ASN A 1060 -31.54 -12.75 -12.93
C ASN A 1060 -31.27 -13.49 -11.60
N LYS A 1061 -30.12 -13.27 -10.94
CA LYS A 1061 -29.81 -13.87 -9.62
C LYS A 1061 -29.57 -12.89 -8.48
N LEU A 1062 -29.50 -11.58 -8.75
CA LEU A 1062 -29.33 -10.53 -7.74
C LEU A 1062 -30.65 -9.97 -7.18
N TYR A 1063 -31.79 -10.42 -7.73
CA TYR A 1063 -33.13 -10.22 -7.18
C TYR A 1063 -33.74 -11.57 -6.81
N GLY A 1064 -33.25 -12.18 -5.72
CA GLY A 1064 -33.69 -13.49 -5.23
C GLY A 1064 -34.05 -13.44 -3.75
N MET A 1065 -35.25 -12.90 -3.46
CA MET A 1065 -35.93 -13.02 -2.17
C MET A 1065 -35.94 -14.48 -1.70
N SER A 1066 -35.52 -14.73 -0.46
CA SER A 1066 -35.91 -15.90 0.32
C SER A 1066 -36.69 -15.41 1.53
N ASP A 1067 -37.96 -15.83 1.60
CA ASP A 1067 -39.01 -15.35 2.50
C ASP A 1067 -38.75 -15.63 3.99
N PRO A 1068 -39.15 -14.70 4.89
CA PRO A 1068 -39.56 -15.03 6.25
C PRO A 1068 -41.10 -15.22 6.33
N ASN A 1069 -41.50 -16.39 6.83
CA ASN A 1069 -42.85 -16.76 7.31
C ASN A 1069 -43.80 -15.59 7.66
N TRP A 1070 -44.89 -15.40 6.90
CA TRP A 1070 -46.15 -14.81 7.39
C TRP A 1070 -47.36 -15.38 6.62
N PRO A 1071 -48.52 -15.64 7.25
CA PRO A 1071 -49.66 -16.32 6.64
C PRO A 1071 -50.74 -15.37 6.10
N GLY A 1072 -51.45 -15.80 5.04
CA GLY A 1072 -52.88 -15.50 4.81
C GLY A 1072 -53.26 -14.34 3.84
N GLU A 1073 -53.64 -14.72 2.61
CA GLU A 1073 -54.67 -14.11 1.70
C GLU A 1073 -54.59 -12.59 1.39
N SER A 1074 -54.34 -12.13 0.14
CA SER A 1074 -55.29 -11.98 -0.99
C SER A 1074 -54.84 -10.76 -1.87
N PRO A 1075 -55.47 -10.34 -3.00
CA PRO A 1075 -55.60 -10.98 -4.32
C PRO A 1075 -55.32 -10.03 -5.52
N VAL A 1076 -54.46 -10.36 -6.50
CA VAL A 1076 -54.62 -9.85 -7.90
C VAL A 1076 -54.01 -10.85 -8.91
N PRO A 1077 -54.74 -11.33 -9.94
CA PRO A 1077 -54.27 -12.38 -10.85
C PRO A 1077 -53.55 -11.87 -12.10
N LEU A 1078 -52.41 -12.49 -12.43
CA LEU A 1078 -51.72 -12.41 -13.72
C LEU A 1078 -52.31 -13.41 -14.72
N THR A 1079 -52.47 -13.02 -15.98
CA THR A 1079 -52.69 -13.95 -17.10
C THR A 1079 -51.51 -13.93 -18.07
N ARG A 1080 -50.98 -15.14 -18.31
CA ARG A 1080 -49.90 -15.53 -19.22
C ARG A 1080 -50.53 -16.38 -20.33
N ALA A 1081 -49.98 -16.38 -21.54
CA ALA A 1081 -50.22 -17.46 -22.51
C ALA A 1081 -49.01 -17.65 -23.43
N ASP A 1082 -48.44 -18.85 -23.35
CA ASP A 1082 -47.33 -19.39 -24.13
C ASP A 1082 -47.79 -20.00 -25.48
N GLY A 1083 -46.86 -20.19 -26.42
CA GLY A 1083 -47.09 -20.96 -27.65
C GLY A 1083 -45.79 -21.29 -28.39
N THR A 1084 -45.38 -22.57 -28.33
CA THR A 1084 -44.13 -23.16 -28.82
C THR A 1084 -44.19 -23.70 -30.27
N SER A 1085 -43.00 -23.79 -30.90
CA SER A 1085 -42.50 -24.87 -31.80
C SER A 1085 -42.31 -24.62 -33.33
N THR A 1086 -41.01 -24.63 -33.70
CA THR A 1086 -40.31 -25.35 -34.80
C THR A 1086 -40.65 -25.18 -36.29
N GLY A 1087 -39.65 -24.79 -37.11
CA GLY A 1087 -39.52 -25.24 -38.51
C GLY A 1087 -38.80 -24.33 -39.54
N PHE A 1088 -37.51 -24.63 -39.81
CA PHE A 1088 -36.82 -24.57 -41.13
C PHE A 1088 -36.54 -23.20 -41.85
N PRO A 1089 -35.57 -23.14 -42.82
CA PRO A 1089 -34.43 -22.23 -42.78
C PRO A 1089 -34.42 -21.20 -43.93
N ARG A 1090 -33.71 -20.07 -43.79
CA ARG A 1090 -33.25 -19.20 -44.90
C ARG A 1090 -32.46 -18.00 -44.37
N TYR A 1091 -31.26 -17.82 -44.92
CA TYR A 1091 -30.61 -16.57 -45.34
C TYR A 1091 -30.40 -15.37 -44.39
N ALA A 1092 -29.20 -14.80 -44.56
CA ALA A 1092 -28.81 -13.40 -44.40
C ALA A 1092 -28.34 -12.90 -43.01
N ASN A 1093 -27.01 -12.84 -42.90
CA ASN A 1093 -26.22 -11.69 -42.45
C ASN A 1093 -27.01 -10.37 -42.29
N ASP A 1094 -26.87 -9.68 -41.16
CA ASP A 1094 -26.11 -8.40 -41.06
C ASP A 1094 -26.38 -7.65 -39.74
N SER A 1095 -25.27 -7.38 -39.04
CA SER A 1095 -24.92 -6.22 -38.20
C SER A 1095 -26.01 -5.39 -37.49
N VAL A 1096 -25.90 -5.29 -36.16
CA VAL A 1096 -26.06 -4.01 -35.43
C VAL A 1096 -24.73 -3.68 -34.74
N TYR A 1097 -23.74 -3.44 -35.59
CA TYR A 1097 -22.48 -2.75 -35.30
C TYR A 1097 -22.28 -1.85 -36.51
N ALA A 1098 -22.73 -0.60 -36.43
CA ALA A 1098 -22.25 0.56 -37.20
C ALA A 1098 -23.26 1.71 -37.07
N ASN A 1099 -22.87 2.76 -36.36
CA ASN A 1099 -23.00 4.09 -36.92
C ASN A 1099 -21.93 4.99 -36.30
N TRP A 1100 -20.96 5.35 -37.16
CA TRP A 1100 -20.10 6.55 -37.21
C TRP A 1100 -18.58 6.30 -37.12
N MET A 1101 -18.03 5.61 -38.12
CA MET A 1101 -16.67 5.86 -38.63
C MET A 1101 -16.61 5.49 -40.12
N VAL A 1102 -16.91 6.44 -41.01
CA VAL A 1102 -16.44 6.44 -42.42
C VAL A 1102 -16.13 7.89 -42.82
N SER A 1103 -14.91 8.12 -43.30
CA SER A 1103 -14.42 9.40 -43.84
C SER A 1103 -15.09 9.79 -45.16
N PRO A 1104 -15.10 11.10 -45.50
CA PRO A 1104 -14.76 11.49 -46.86
C PRO A 1104 -13.62 12.51 -46.88
N SER A 1105 -12.53 12.09 -47.50
CA SER A 1105 -11.45 12.92 -48.02
C SER A 1105 -11.94 13.95 -49.06
N ALA A 1106 -11.36 15.16 -48.97
CA ALA A 1106 -11.16 16.18 -50.02
C ALA A 1106 -12.38 16.85 -50.67
N ALA A 1107 -12.69 18.10 -50.24
CA ALA A 1107 -12.81 19.26 -51.13
C ALA A 1107 -13.10 20.58 -50.37
N LYS A 1108 -12.18 21.54 -50.55
CA LYS A 1108 -12.39 23.01 -50.72
C LYS A 1108 -13.09 23.87 -49.64
N LEU A 1109 -12.26 24.80 -49.14
CA LEU A 1109 -12.40 26.27 -49.10
C LEU A 1109 -13.53 26.92 -48.28
N MET A 1110 -13.09 27.86 -47.42
CA MET A 1110 -13.72 29.15 -47.03
C MET A 1110 -15.16 29.08 -46.47
N ASP A 1111 -15.54 29.71 -45.37
CA ASP A 1111 -15.19 31.04 -44.86
C ASP A 1111 -15.68 31.15 -43.42
N THR A 1112 -14.98 32.03 -42.69
CA THR A 1112 -15.41 32.83 -41.55
C THR A 1112 -16.93 33.02 -41.37
N PHE A 1113 -17.43 32.97 -40.13
CA PHE A 1113 -17.93 34.13 -39.36
C PHE A 1113 -18.59 33.72 -38.03
N ASP A 1114 -18.21 34.48 -36.99
CA ASP A 1114 -18.76 34.67 -35.64
C ASP A 1114 -20.09 34.00 -35.22
N SER A 1115 -20.04 33.30 -34.07
CA SER A 1115 -20.75 33.68 -32.83
C SER A 1115 -20.15 32.97 -31.62
#